data_AF-A0A8H3UEE4-F1
#
_entry.id   AF-A0A8H3UEE4-F1
#
_cell.length_a   1.000
_cell.length_b   1.000
_cell.length_c   1.000
_cell.angle_alpha   90.00
_cell.angle_beta   90.00
_cell.angle_gamma   90.00
#
_symmetry.space_group_name_H-M   'P 1'
#
loop_
_entity.id
_entity.type
_entity.pdbx_description
1 polymer ?
#
loop_
_entity_poly.entity_id
_entity_poly.type
_entity_poly.pdbx_seq_one_letter_code
_entity_poly.pdbx_strand_id
1 'polypeptide(L)'
;MDANGSPLECLSVGPGCPVQRSLYGYYPSLPANAFFLAFFAICMISNIILGRWKRTWTYLVAMFFGCLAQVIGYAGRIIMNDNPFNMVGFQIQICCLTLAPAFNSAAIYLTLKHITLCFGPESSRVPPKWYTWAFITTDILALIFQGAGGGIAATADTDSFRNVGDALMMTGICLQVATLIVFGFLVVDYVVRRQKASTPLSSEAAFTKTSPKFRLFAGALLIAYVLILVRCVYRIAEMAGGWRNPIMQNQGLFIGLDSTMVALATLLQTAFHPGIFFPRLSAHWQESKGTDLGDNFENYSSSEISLAQQHHAPASVPKLAYCSKQCQRAHWPTHKSDCQDPLGSSFWKPSWEAEKRKPGFISSANLINTTPVAFGGGKAPWGEFPALDMLQIEKNEGVDAAQPRDFRMLFAASSDLRNIVKTIVDLPPSYSGTCEIIMNDEDNWLVSRNVIILLVALIYDPEEAAETMLHLWYSALIPKAMLQTLRSKVLPLVQSVSNKTKDKSPEALVSKKWTFGTSSLRLVLQKHYWDVLLQYFENRDYLPTDDAKRARTATTLAPNAKDYIERHLYTLNRMSRRGHMKFRTDGLLLPFGSSIQEFDTPNPLLYHQHHPGPIHHQEQIWPVLDTSDPLAGWSPLEARKVVLTAKFDVYGRLYQYLLGQFKQFAQKIKDGPFKFHYFNIQPPNLPHYLHQYGLSRGTFDRVEVYNLADTRYLGPATTLTTFIPLLKPRKANPHATLLTLFTHAVYEVATPTDTLNSITTVYPRVSAYLTITNHADYGYGDAPQPSSVRFMQAMAACKDYDHLWDRWARKVDLVAVAKAAGVRMRRRNLVVEAWPFRVPRDATFIEFWEMFGAGGGAERYVEWSRCD
;
A
#
# COMPACT_ATOMS: atom_id res chain seq x y z
N MET A 1 56.10 -58.53 27.09
CA MET A 1 56.58 -57.18 26.71
C MET A 1 56.56 -57.21 25.19
N ASP A 2 55.57 -56.61 24.54
CA ASP A 2 55.55 -55.16 24.32
C ASP A 2 54.36 -54.42 24.94
N ALA A 3 54.68 -53.38 25.69
CA ALA A 3 53.77 -52.49 26.41
C ALA A 3 53.49 -51.18 25.65
N ASN A 4 53.80 -51.10 24.34
CA ASN A 4 53.75 -49.85 23.56
C ASN A 4 53.03 -49.97 22.20
N GLY A 5 52.13 -50.94 22.01
CA GLY A 5 51.26 -51.00 20.83
C GLY A 5 50.15 -49.95 20.89
N SER A 6 50.05 -49.08 19.88
CA SER A 6 49.06 -48.02 19.82
C SER A 6 47.61 -48.55 19.92
N PRO A 7 46.65 -47.81 20.50
CA PRO A 7 45.25 -48.27 20.68
C PRO A 7 44.45 -48.56 19.39
N LEU A 8 45.08 -48.42 18.21
CA LEU A 8 44.43 -48.38 16.90
C LEU A 8 44.34 -49.73 16.17
N GLU A 9 44.92 -50.82 16.70
CA GLU A 9 44.94 -52.14 16.01
C GLU A 9 43.90 -53.16 16.52
N CYS A 10 43.07 -52.80 17.51
CA CYS A 10 42.06 -53.70 18.06
C CYS A 10 40.73 -53.58 17.30
N LEU A 11 40.32 -54.63 16.57
CA LEU A 11 39.05 -54.67 15.82
C LEU A 11 37.87 -55.24 16.62
N SER A 12 38.14 -56.07 17.64
CA SER A 12 37.13 -56.69 18.50
C SER A 12 37.68 -57.03 19.88
N VAL A 13 36.79 -57.27 20.84
CA VAL A 13 37.18 -57.62 22.22
C VAL A 13 37.72 -59.05 22.28
N GLY A 14 38.92 -59.22 22.84
CA GLY A 14 39.58 -60.53 22.97
C GLY A 14 40.75 -60.52 23.97
N PRO A 15 41.48 -61.64 24.15
CA PRO A 15 42.53 -61.78 25.17
C PRO A 15 43.67 -60.74 25.08
N GLY A 16 43.94 -60.20 23.89
CA GLY A 16 44.94 -59.14 23.65
C GLY A 16 44.37 -57.71 23.60
N CYS A 17 43.05 -57.55 23.57
CA CYS A 17 42.34 -56.28 23.41
C CYS A 17 41.19 -56.19 24.43
N PRO A 18 41.50 -55.95 25.72
CA PRO A 18 40.48 -55.79 26.75
C PRO A 18 39.69 -54.49 26.54
N VAL A 19 38.43 -54.46 27.00
CA VAL A 19 37.48 -53.35 26.80
C VAL A 19 38.00 -52.01 27.31
N GLN A 20 38.85 -52.01 28.33
CA GLN A 20 39.50 -50.83 28.90
C GLN A 20 40.44 -50.12 27.88
N ARG A 21 40.87 -50.82 26.83
CA ARG A 21 41.63 -50.24 25.71
C ARG A 21 40.77 -49.55 24.66
N SER A 22 39.45 -49.74 24.68
CA SER A 22 38.53 -48.98 23.82
C SER A 22 38.50 -47.50 24.22
N LEU A 23 37.99 -46.63 23.35
CA LEU A 23 37.91 -45.18 23.59
C LEU A 23 37.11 -44.84 24.86
N TYR A 24 35.98 -45.51 25.07
CA TYR A 24 35.12 -45.30 26.25
C TYR A 24 35.52 -46.15 27.47
N GLY A 25 36.24 -47.26 27.28
CA GLY A 25 36.69 -48.11 28.38
C GLY A 25 35.60 -48.98 29.03
N TYR A 26 34.36 -48.94 28.52
CA TYR A 26 33.21 -49.71 28.99
C TYR A 26 32.30 -50.14 27.83
N TYR A 27 31.44 -51.15 28.06
CA TYR A 27 30.35 -51.49 27.14
C TYR A 27 29.16 -50.55 27.37
N PRO A 28 28.70 -49.79 26.36
CA PRO A 28 27.52 -48.94 26.50
C PRO A 28 26.31 -49.77 26.97
N SER A 29 25.61 -49.33 28.01
CA SER A 29 24.45 -50.06 28.57
C SER A 29 23.32 -50.15 27.55
N LEU A 30 22.99 -51.37 27.10
CA LEU A 30 21.89 -51.60 26.17
C LEU A 30 20.54 -51.07 26.70
N PRO A 31 20.13 -51.35 27.96
CA PRO A 31 18.86 -50.83 28.50
C PRO A 31 18.78 -49.29 28.49
N ALA A 32 19.85 -48.60 28.90
CA ALA A 32 19.85 -47.15 28.97
C ALA A 32 19.79 -46.51 27.57
N ASN A 33 20.61 -46.98 26.62
CA ASN A 33 20.64 -46.44 25.27
C ASN A 33 19.34 -46.77 24.48
N ALA A 34 18.77 -47.96 24.68
CA ALA A 34 17.48 -48.33 24.08
C ALA A 34 16.33 -47.46 24.61
N PHE A 35 16.33 -47.14 25.92
CA PHE A 35 15.37 -46.21 26.50
C PHE A 35 15.45 -44.83 25.85
N PHE A 36 16.65 -44.23 25.75
CA PHE A 36 16.79 -42.90 25.15
C PHE A 36 16.45 -42.90 23.67
N LEU A 37 16.82 -43.95 22.91
CA LEU A 37 16.41 -44.10 21.51
C LEU A 37 14.89 -44.09 21.37
N ALA A 38 14.19 -44.92 22.14
CA ALA A 38 12.72 -44.98 22.11
C ALA A 38 12.10 -43.64 22.55
N PHE A 39 12.65 -43.01 23.59
CA PHE A 39 12.20 -41.72 24.10
C PHE A 39 12.28 -40.61 23.03
N PHE A 40 13.42 -40.47 22.37
CA PHE A 40 13.59 -39.46 21.31
C PHE A 40 12.79 -39.79 20.06
N ALA A 41 12.57 -41.07 19.73
CA ALA A 41 11.66 -41.46 18.64
C ALA A 41 10.20 -41.07 18.94
N ILE A 42 9.74 -41.26 20.17
CA ILE A 42 8.39 -40.82 20.60
C ILE A 42 8.30 -39.29 20.57
N CYS A 43 9.32 -38.58 21.04
CA CYS A 43 9.37 -37.12 20.97
C CYS A 43 9.38 -36.63 19.51
N MET A 44 10.10 -37.32 18.61
CA MET A 44 10.13 -37.01 17.18
C MET A 44 8.73 -37.09 16.57
N ILE A 45 8.03 -38.21 16.77
CA ILE A 45 6.67 -38.42 16.27
C ILE A 45 5.71 -37.38 16.89
N SER A 46 5.82 -37.13 18.18
CA SER A 46 5.00 -36.13 18.89
C SER A 46 5.21 -34.73 18.33
N ASN A 47 6.44 -34.31 18.05
CA ASN A 47 6.73 -33.01 17.44
C ASN A 47 6.24 -32.94 15.99
N ILE A 48 6.29 -34.02 15.21
CA ILE A 48 5.70 -34.07 13.86
C ILE A 48 4.19 -33.84 13.93
N ILE A 49 3.49 -34.55 14.82
CA ILE A 49 2.04 -34.42 14.99
C ILE A 49 1.69 -33.00 15.47
N LEU A 50 2.33 -32.52 16.53
CA LEU A 50 2.08 -31.19 17.11
C LEU A 50 2.45 -30.06 16.14
N GLY A 51 3.59 -30.18 15.46
CA GLY A 51 4.08 -29.20 14.49
C GLY A 51 3.19 -29.11 13.25
N ARG A 52 2.69 -30.24 12.74
CA ARG A 52 1.74 -30.28 11.62
C ARG A 52 0.37 -29.76 12.04
N TRP A 53 -0.12 -30.17 13.22
CA TRP A 53 -1.41 -29.74 13.75
C TRP A 53 -1.45 -28.24 14.06
N LYS A 54 -0.38 -27.69 14.65
CA LYS A 54 -0.27 -26.27 15.02
C LYS A 54 0.45 -25.41 13.99
N ARG A 55 0.83 -25.98 12.84
CA ARG A 55 1.51 -25.29 11.72
C ARG A 55 2.73 -24.46 12.15
N THR A 56 3.56 -24.99 13.04
CA THR A 56 4.80 -24.33 13.51
C THR A 56 6.01 -24.86 12.72
N TRP A 57 6.03 -24.66 11.40
CA TRP A 57 6.96 -25.33 10.47
C TRP A 57 8.45 -25.15 10.81
N THR A 58 8.89 -23.93 11.15
CA THR A 58 10.30 -23.67 11.49
C THR A 58 10.72 -24.32 12.81
N TYR A 59 9.83 -24.28 13.81
CA TYR A 59 10.03 -24.98 15.08
C TYR A 59 10.04 -26.50 14.90
N LEU A 60 9.15 -27.02 14.05
CA LEU A 60 9.07 -28.44 13.69
C LEU A 60 10.38 -28.90 13.06
N VAL A 61 10.92 -28.17 12.08
CA VAL A 61 12.18 -28.52 11.42
C VAL A 61 13.31 -28.63 12.45
N ALA A 62 13.45 -27.64 13.33
CA ALA A 62 14.47 -27.66 14.38
C ALA A 62 14.30 -28.87 15.33
N MET A 63 13.10 -29.07 15.89
CA MET A 63 12.86 -30.17 16.82
C MET A 63 12.93 -31.56 16.15
N PHE A 64 12.57 -31.67 14.87
CA PHE A 64 12.67 -32.90 14.09
C PHE A 64 14.13 -33.30 13.91
N PHE A 65 14.97 -32.39 13.40
CA PHE A 65 16.39 -32.69 13.20
C PHE A 65 17.13 -32.91 14.53
N GLY A 66 16.74 -32.20 15.61
CA GLY A 66 17.24 -32.48 16.96
C GLY A 66 16.91 -33.89 17.44
N CYS A 67 15.64 -34.32 17.34
CA CYS A 67 15.25 -35.68 17.74
C CYS A 67 15.84 -36.76 16.82
N LEU A 68 15.89 -36.52 15.51
CA LEU A 68 16.45 -37.46 14.54
C LEU A 68 17.94 -37.71 14.82
N ALA A 69 18.71 -36.65 15.05
CA ALA A 69 20.11 -36.74 15.42
C ALA A 69 20.29 -37.54 16.73
N GLN A 70 19.41 -37.36 17.72
CA GLN A 70 19.45 -38.19 18.94
C GLN A 70 19.18 -39.67 18.64
N VAL A 71 18.12 -39.99 17.88
CA VAL A 71 17.78 -41.38 17.53
C VAL A 71 18.94 -42.08 16.84
N ILE A 72 19.53 -41.42 15.84
CA ILE A 72 20.69 -41.95 15.10
C ILE A 72 21.90 -42.08 16.05
N GLY A 73 22.13 -41.09 16.92
CA GLY A 73 23.24 -41.12 17.87
C GLY A 73 23.15 -42.28 18.87
N TYR A 74 21.98 -42.53 19.46
CA TYR A 74 21.79 -43.68 20.36
C TYR A 74 21.81 -45.01 19.61
N ALA A 75 21.38 -45.07 18.34
CA ALA A 75 21.55 -46.26 17.51
C ALA A 75 23.04 -46.59 17.32
N GLY A 76 23.88 -45.58 17.09
CA GLY A 76 25.35 -45.74 17.08
C GLY A 76 25.89 -46.32 18.39
N ARG A 77 25.39 -45.87 19.55
CA ARG A 77 25.79 -46.41 20.87
C ARG A 77 25.30 -47.84 21.11
N ILE A 78 24.15 -48.23 20.57
CA ILE A 78 23.66 -49.62 20.63
C ILE A 78 24.57 -50.53 19.79
N ILE A 79 24.97 -50.12 18.59
CA ILE A 79 25.95 -50.86 17.78
C ILE A 79 27.27 -51.08 18.54
N MET A 80 27.69 -50.08 19.34
CA MET A 80 28.88 -50.19 20.19
C MET A 80 28.69 -51.10 21.43
N ASN A 81 27.48 -51.51 21.79
CA ASN A 81 27.25 -52.50 22.84
C ASN A 81 27.80 -53.88 22.44
N ASP A 82 27.59 -54.29 21.19
CA ASP A 82 28.10 -55.56 20.67
C ASP A 82 29.63 -55.53 20.54
N ASN A 83 30.19 -54.42 20.07
CA ASN A 83 31.62 -54.23 19.94
C ASN A 83 32.06 -52.76 20.20
N PRO A 84 32.65 -52.45 21.36
CA PRO A 84 33.15 -51.11 21.70
C PRO A 84 34.26 -50.57 20.78
N PHE A 85 34.90 -51.43 19.98
CA PHE A 85 35.91 -51.02 18.98
C PHE A 85 35.29 -50.65 17.62
N ASN A 86 33.96 -50.71 17.46
CA ASN A 86 33.30 -50.36 16.21
C ASN A 86 33.40 -48.85 15.93
N MET A 87 34.30 -48.47 15.00
CA MET A 87 34.52 -47.07 14.63
C MET A 87 33.32 -46.41 13.94
N VAL A 88 32.51 -47.17 13.19
CA VAL A 88 31.30 -46.64 12.55
C VAL A 88 30.27 -46.26 13.61
N GLY A 89 30.02 -47.15 14.59
CA GLY A 89 29.14 -46.88 15.72
C GLY A 89 29.60 -45.67 16.55
N PHE A 90 30.92 -45.56 16.77
CA PHE A 90 31.56 -44.44 17.45
C PHE A 90 31.40 -43.10 16.71
N GLN A 91 31.64 -43.07 15.40
CA GLN A 91 31.49 -41.88 14.55
C GLN A 91 30.04 -41.41 14.49
N ILE A 92 29.10 -42.35 14.32
CA ILE A 92 27.66 -42.05 14.29
C ILE A 92 27.25 -41.38 15.60
N GLN A 93 27.62 -41.95 16.75
CA GLN A 93 27.20 -41.39 18.03
C GLN A 93 27.87 -40.06 18.36
N ILE A 94 29.18 -39.91 18.11
CA ILE A 94 29.86 -38.65 18.44
C ILE A 94 29.35 -37.50 17.57
N CYS A 95 29.13 -37.72 16.27
CA CYS A 95 28.63 -36.68 15.38
C CYS A 95 27.18 -36.31 15.71
N CYS A 96 26.28 -37.31 15.75
CA CYS A 96 24.85 -37.04 15.86
C CYS A 96 24.45 -36.55 17.26
N LEU A 97 25.05 -37.08 18.33
CA LEU A 97 24.77 -36.57 19.68
C LEU A 97 25.34 -35.15 19.87
N THR A 98 26.46 -34.82 19.23
CA THR A 98 27.03 -33.46 19.29
C THR A 98 26.14 -32.45 18.57
N LEU A 99 25.62 -32.80 17.39
CA LEU A 99 24.75 -31.97 16.57
C LEU A 99 23.39 -31.66 17.22
N ALA A 100 22.80 -32.62 17.94
CA ALA A 100 21.42 -32.53 18.39
C ALA A 100 21.08 -31.26 19.22
N PRO A 101 21.89 -30.83 20.22
CA PRO A 101 21.51 -29.69 21.05
C PRO A 101 21.59 -28.33 20.36
N ALA A 102 22.32 -28.22 19.24
CA ALA A 102 22.28 -27.02 18.40
C ALA A 102 20.89 -26.82 17.79
N PHE A 103 20.25 -27.90 17.32
CA PHE A 103 18.89 -27.84 16.82
C PHE A 103 17.86 -27.53 17.91
N ASN A 104 18.01 -28.11 19.12
CA ASN A 104 17.18 -27.74 20.26
C ASN A 104 17.34 -26.26 20.63
N SER A 105 18.56 -25.71 20.55
CA SER A 105 18.85 -24.29 20.80
C SER A 105 18.23 -23.39 19.73
N ALA A 106 18.31 -23.78 18.46
CA ALA A 106 17.65 -23.08 17.36
C ALA A 106 16.13 -22.94 17.58
N ALA A 107 15.49 -23.98 18.11
CA ALA A 107 14.08 -23.93 18.49
C ALA A 107 13.80 -22.86 19.59
N ILE A 108 14.71 -22.72 20.57
CA ILE A 108 14.63 -21.68 21.60
C ILE A 108 14.81 -20.28 20.97
N TYR A 109 15.79 -20.09 20.09
CA TYR A 109 16.03 -18.80 19.43
C TYR A 109 14.81 -18.34 18.60
N LEU A 110 14.16 -19.29 17.91
CA LEU A 110 12.93 -19.04 17.16
C LEU A 110 11.77 -18.58 18.05
N THR A 111 11.62 -19.17 19.25
CA THR A 111 10.59 -18.76 20.19
C THR A 111 10.84 -17.35 20.75
N LEU A 112 12.10 -17.00 21.05
CA LEU A 112 12.45 -15.67 21.58
C LEU A 112 12.16 -14.54 20.57
N LYS A 113 12.43 -14.75 19.28
CA LYS A 113 12.05 -13.78 18.22
C LYS A 113 10.56 -13.40 18.31
N HIS A 114 9.68 -14.36 18.57
CA HIS A 114 8.25 -14.09 18.64
C HIS A 114 7.82 -13.52 19.99
N ILE A 115 8.53 -13.84 21.08
CA ILE A 115 8.34 -13.19 22.39
C ILE A 115 8.73 -11.70 22.32
N THR A 116 9.83 -11.36 21.66
CA THR A 116 10.27 -9.96 21.50
C THR A 116 9.31 -9.16 20.61
N LEU A 117 8.79 -9.74 19.54
CA LEU A 117 7.70 -9.14 18.74
C LEU A 117 6.40 -8.98 19.54
N CYS A 118 6.13 -9.88 20.49
CA CYS A 118 4.92 -9.88 21.30
C CYS A 118 4.92 -8.79 22.38
N PHE A 119 6.04 -8.61 23.06
CA PHE A 119 6.17 -7.71 24.20
C PHE A 119 6.92 -6.41 23.87
N GLY A 120 7.08 -6.06 22.59
CA GLY A 120 7.64 -4.77 22.19
C GLY A 120 9.09 -4.85 21.71
N PRO A 121 9.34 -4.80 20.37
CA PRO A 121 10.69 -4.83 19.82
C PRO A 121 11.54 -3.61 20.24
N GLU A 122 10.91 -2.49 20.59
CA GLU A 122 11.56 -1.26 21.03
C GLU A 122 12.39 -1.40 22.32
N SER A 123 12.10 -2.42 23.15
CA SER A 123 12.86 -2.69 24.37
C SER A 123 14.08 -3.60 24.14
N SER A 124 14.24 -4.13 22.92
CA SER A 124 15.33 -5.04 22.55
C SER A 124 16.50 -4.27 21.92
N ARG A 125 17.73 -4.52 22.38
CA ARG A 125 18.94 -3.93 21.76
C ARG A 125 19.24 -4.48 20.36
N VAL A 126 18.84 -5.72 20.12
CA VAL A 126 19.02 -6.41 18.84
C VAL A 126 17.66 -6.51 18.15
N PRO A 127 17.53 -6.13 16.87
CA PRO A 127 16.26 -6.25 16.17
C PRO A 127 15.80 -7.72 16.12
N PRO A 128 14.50 -8.02 16.28
CA PRO A 128 13.98 -9.40 16.37
C PRO A 128 14.41 -10.35 15.24
N LYS A 129 14.60 -9.82 14.03
CA LYS A 129 15.06 -10.59 12.86
C LYS A 129 16.48 -11.16 13.06
N TRP A 130 17.35 -10.44 13.78
CA TRP A 130 18.75 -10.81 13.98
C TRP A 130 18.95 -11.88 15.06
N TYR A 131 18.04 -12.05 16.02
CA TYR A 131 18.17 -13.16 17.00
C TYR A 131 18.17 -14.53 16.30
N THR A 132 17.30 -14.75 15.32
CA THR A 132 17.29 -16.05 14.64
C THR A 132 18.51 -16.19 13.72
N TRP A 133 18.83 -15.16 12.93
CA TRP A 133 19.92 -15.25 11.94
C TRP A 133 21.32 -15.29 12.57
N ALA A 134 21.62 -14.42 13.54
CA ALA A 134 22.97 -14.36 14.12
C ALA A 134 23.31 -15.62 14.93
N PHE A 135 22.38 -16.08 15.77
CA PHE A 135 22.64 -17.22 16.66
C PHE A 135 22.62 -18.56 15.90
N ILE A 136 21.69 -18.77 14.95
CA ILE A 136 21.70 -20.00 14.14
C ILE A 136 22.92 -20.06 13.21
N THR A 137 23.35 -18.93 12.62
CA THR A 137 24.56 -18.93 11.76
C THR A 137 25.81 -19.27 12.58
N THR A 138 25.92 -18.73 13.80
CA THR A 138 27.06 -19.04 14.68
C THR A 138 27.04 -20.51 15.11
N ASP A 139 25.88 -21.06 15.42
CA ASP A 139 25.74 -22.49 15.71
C ASP A 139 26.09 -23.36 14.49
N ILE A 140 25.66 -23.01 13.27
CA ILE A 140 26.05 -23.74 12.05
C ILE A 140 27.57 -23.70 11.86
N LEU A 141 28.21 -22.55 12.08
CA LEU A 141 29.68 -22.44 12.01
C LEU A 141 30.36 -23.32 13.06
N ALA A 142 29.83 -23.36 14.29
CA ALA A 142 30.30 -24.27 15.33
C ALA A 142 30.14 -25.74 14.92
N LEU A 143 29.02 -26.11 14.30
CA LEU A 143 28.77 -27.46 13.79
C LEU A 143 29.71 -27.84 12.64
N ILE A 144 30.05 -26.88 11.76
CA ILE A 144 31.03 -27.11 10.69
C ILE A 144 32.41 -27.39 11.30
N PHE A 145 32.84 -26.61 12.30
CA PHE A 145 34.11 -26.87 12.99
C PHE A 145 34.11 -28.22 13.72
N GLN A 146 33.00 -28.60 14.36
CA GLN A 146 32.85 -29.91 15.00
C GLN A 146 32.85 -31.07 14.00
N GLY A 147 32.13 -30.93 12.89
CA GLY A 147 32.07 -31.95 11.84
C GLY A 147 33.40 -32.12 11.11
N ALA A 148 34.05 -31.01 10.75
CA ALA A 148 35.37 -31.03 10.14
C ALA A 148 36.43 -31.55 11.11
N GLY A 149 36.42 -31.09 12.36
CA GLY A 149 37.35 -31.55 13.40
C GLY A 149 37.18 -33.03 13.73
N GLY A 150 35.94 -33.50 13.90
CA GLY A 150 35.62 -34.91 14.14
C GLY A 150 35.96 -35.80 12.94
N GLY A 151 35.74 -35.32 11.72
CA GLY A 151 36.14 -36.02 10.49
C GLY A 151 37.65 -36.16 10.37
N ILE A 152 38.39 -35.06 10.52
CA ILE A 152 39.87 -35.05 10.47
C ILE A 152 40.47 -35.90 11.58
N ALA A 153 39.95 -35.79 12.82
CA ALA A 153 40.42 -36.60 13.95
C ALA A 153 40.17 -38.10 13.73
N ALA A 154 39.13 -38.47 12.98
CA ALA A 154 38.78 -39.84 12.68
C ALA A 154 39.57 -40.46 11.51
N THR A 155 40.12 -39.64 10.60
CA THR A 155 40.90 -40.08 9.43
C THR A 155 42.39 -39.71 9.48
N ALA A 156 42.87 -39.16 10.60
CA ALA A 156 44.25 -38.74 10.74
C ALA A 156 45.20 -39.93 10.98
N ASP A 157 46.15 -40.11 10.05
CA ASP A 157 47.22 -41.12 10.15
C ASP A 157 48.45 -40.64 10.95
N THR A 158 48.47 -39.36 11.37
CA THR A 158 49.58 -38.76 12.14
C THR A 158 49.07 -37.96 13.33
N ASP A 159 49.87 -37.89 14.39
CA ASP A 159 49.53 -37.15 15.62
C ASP A 159 49.31 -35.66 15.35
N SER A 160 49.99 -35.07 14.36
CA SER A 160 49.80 -33.67 13.97
C SER A 160 48.40 -33.40 13.40
N PHE A 161 47.91 -34.26 12.49
CA PHE A 161 46.56 -34.10 11.93
C PHE A 161 45.48 -34.39 12.95
N ARG A 162 45.72 -35.33 13.88
CA ARG A 162 44.81 -35.62 14.98
C ARG A 162 44.67 -34.45 15.95
N ASN A 163 45.78 -33.82 16.33
CA ASN A 163 45.77 -32.62 17.18
C ASN A 163 45.04 -31.44 16.53
N VAL A 164 45.18 -31.27 15.20
CA VAL A 164 44.43 -30.26 14.44
C VAL A 164 42.93 -30.57 14.47
N GLY A 165 42.54 -31.83 14.27
CA GLY A 165 41.15 -32.26 14.38
C GLY A 165 40.55 -32.02 15.76
N ASP A 166 41.28 -32.37 16.82
CA ASP A 166 40.86 -32.18 18.21
C ASP A 166 40.69 -30.69 18.56
N ALA A 167 41.64 -29.84 18.15
CA ALA A 167 41.57 -28.40 18.36
C ALA A 167 40.40 -27.76 17.60
N LEU A 168 40.13 -28.21 16.36
CA LEU A 168 39.03 -27.70 15.54
C LEU A 168 37.68 -28.10 16.14
N MET A 169 37.55 -29.34 16.62
CA MET A 169 36.35 -29.83 17.29
C MET A 169 36.10 -29.09 18.62
N MET A 170 37.15 -28.90 19.43
CA MET A 170 37.08 -28.12 20.67
C MET A 170 36.67 -26.66 20.43
N THR A 171 37.19 -26.05 19.36
CA THR A 171 36.85 -24.67 18.96
C THR A 171 35.36 -24.54 18.68
N GLY A 172 34.77 -25.47 17.94
CA GLY A 172 33.33 -25.47 17.67
C GLY A 172 32.49 -25.62 18.94
N ILE A 173 32.87 -26.51 19.86
CA ILE A 173 32.15 -26.69 21.15
C ILE A 173 32.23 -25.41 22.01
N CYS A 174 33.41 -24.79 22.13
CA CYS A 174 33.58 -23.54 22.85
C CYS A 174 32.77 -22.39 22.23
N LEU A 175 32.74 -22.30 20.89
CA LEU A 175 31.95 -21.30 20.17
C LEU A 175 30.45 -21.46 20.45
N GLN A 176 29.95 -22.70 20.47
CA GLN A 176 28.55 -23.00 20.80
C GLN A 176 28.19 -22.57 22.24
N VAL A 177 29.06 -22.83 23.21
CA VAL A 177 28.84 -22.39 24.61
C VAL A 177 28.87 -20.87 24.74
N ALA A 178 29.85 -20.20 24.12
CA ALA A 178 29.92 -18.74 24.13
C ALA A 178 28.66 -18.11 23.51
N THR A 179 28.16 -18.69 22.42
CA THR A 179 26.93 -18.26 21.73
C THR A 179 25.71 -18.35 22.65
N LEU A 180 25.56 -19.48 23.36
CA LEU A 180 24.48 -19.66 24.34
C LEU A 180 24.57 -18.68 25.52
N ILE A 181 25.76 -18.40 26.03
CA ILE A 181 25.96 -17.43 27.14
C ILE A 181 25.58 -16.01 26.71
N VAL A 182 26.05 -15.57 25.53
CA VAL A 182 25.70 -14.25 24.98
C VAL A 182 24.20 -14.14 24.75
N PHE A 183 23.57 -15.19 24.21
CA PHE A 183 22.12 -15.24 24.05
C PHE A 183 21.40 -15.07 25.40
N GLY A 184 21.81 -15.80 26.43
CA GLY A 184 21.24 -15.70 27.78
C GLY A 184 21.34 -14.28 28.36
N PHE A 185 22.49 -13.63 28.20
CA PHE A 185 22.68 -12.24 28.61
C PHE A 185 21.72 -11.28 27.91
N LEU A 186 21.52 -11.42 26.59
CA LEU A 186 20.59 -10.58 25.83
C LEU A 186 19.13 -10.79 26.26
N VAL A 187 18.74 -12.03 26.58
CA VAL A 187 17.39 -12.32 27.12
C VAL A 187 17.18 -11.61 28.45
N VAL A 188 18.15 -11.70 29.37
CA VAL A 188 18.07 -11.04 30.67
C VAL A 188 18.00 -9.52 30.52
N ASP A 189 18.86 -8.92 29.67
CA ASP A 189 18.83 -7.49 29.38
C ASP A 189 17.48 -7.05 28.80
N TYR A 190 16.92 -7.81 27.86
CA TYR A 190 15.59 -7.55 27.29
C TYR A 190 14.49 -7.58 28.37
N VAL A 191 14.47 -8.60 29.22
CA VAL A 191 13.45 -8.74 30.28
C VAL A 191 13.56 -7.58 31.28
N VAL A 192 14.77 -7.23 31.73
CA VAL A 192 15.00 -6.13 32.68
C VAL A 192 14.61 -4.79 32.07
N ARG A 193 15.00 -4.52 30.81
CA ARG A 193 14.63 -3.29 30.10
C ARG A 193 13.13 -3.19 29.91
N ARG A 194 12.47 -4.29 29.53
CA ARG A 194 11.01 -4.28 29.34
C ARG A 194 10.24 -4.09 30.63
N GLN A 195 10.75 -4.57 31.76
CA GLN A 195 10.16 -4.32 33.08
C GLN A 195 10.31 -2.86 33.52
N LYS A 196 11.38 -2.18 33.10
CA LYS A 196 11.68 -0.77 33.44
C LYS A 196 11.09 0.26 32.45
N ALA A 197 10.64 -0.16 31.27
CA ALA A 197 10.12 0.73 30.24
C ALA A 197 8.76 1.34 30.62
N SER A 198 8.62 2.65 30.44
CA SER A 198 7.36 3.40 30.66
C SER A 198 6.34 3.25 29.52
N THR A 199 6.70 2.57 28.43
CA THR A 199 5.81 2.36 27.28
C THR A 199 4.70 1.36 27.63
N PRO A 200 3.42 1.74 27.51
CA PRO A 200 2.32 0.84 27.85
C PRO A 200 2.31 -0.39 26.93
N LEU A 201 2.14 -1.58 27.51
CA LEU A 201 1.90 -2.81 26.76
C LEU A 201 0.56 -2.71 26.01
N SER A 202 0.49 -3.24 24.79
CA SER A 202 -0.80 -3.43 24.13
C SER A 202 -1.72 -4.26 25.03
N SER A 203 -3.03 -4.02 24.97
CA SER A 203 -4.03 -4.73 25.79
C SER A 203 -3.90 -6.25 25.68
N GLU A 204 -3.51 -6.77 24.52
CA GLU A 204 -3.31 -8.21 24.30
C GLU A 204 -1.95 -8.71 24.80
N ALA A 205 -0.89 -7.89 24.75
CA ALA A 205 0.40 -8.23 25.34
C ALA A 205 0.31 -8.27 26.87
N ALA A 206 -0.45 -7.35 27.48
CA ALA A 206 -0.77 -7.38 28.91
C ALA A 206 -1.53 -8.66 29.29
N PHE A 207 -2.56 -9.04 28.54
CA PHE A 207 -3.31 -10.28 28.74
C PHE A 207 -2.43 -11.54 28.61
N THR A 208 -1.53 -11.56 27.62
CA THR A 208 -0.59 -12.67 27.40
C THR A 208 0.40 -12.78 28.56
N LYS A 209 0.89 -11.66 29.11
CA LYS A 209 1.79 -11.62 30.27
C LYS A 209 1.15 -12.23 31.52
N THR A 210 -0.13 -11.97 31.76
CA THR A 210 -0.89 -12.46 32.91
C THR A 210 -1.39 -13.90 32.74
N SER A 211 -1.34 -14.46 31.54
CA SER A 211 -1.85 -15.81 31.27
C SER A 211 -1.00 -16.89 31.97
N PRO A 212 -1.61 -17.81 32.74
CA PRO A 212 -0.87 -18.89 33.40
C PRO A 212 -0.19 -19.83 32.40
N LYS A 213 -0.79 -20.01 31.21
CA LYS A 213 -0.23 -20.84 30.13
C LYS A 213 1.09 -20.29 29.60
N PHE A 214 1.16 -18.97 29.41
CA PHE A 214 2.38 -18.31 28.93
C PHE A 214 3.49 -18.32 29.99
N ARG A 215 3.16 -18.09 31.27
CA ARG A 215 4.14 -18.16 32.37
C ARG A 215 4.76 -19.55 32.51
N LEU A 216 3.94 -20.60 32.38
CA LEU A 216 4.39 -21.98 32.41
C LEU A 216 5.31 -22.30 31.21
N PHE A 217 4.94 -21.82 30.02
CA PHE A 217 5.78 -21.93 28.82
C PHE A 217 7.12 -21.20 28.96
N ALA A 218 7.13 -19.97 29.44
CA ALA A 218 8.34 -19.19 29.64
C ALA A 218 9.27 -19.86 30.67
N GLY A 219 8.71 -20.42 31.75
CA GLY A 219 9.46 -21.20 32.73
C GLY A 219 10.07 -22.47 32.13
N ALA A 220 9.29 -23.24 31.37
CA ALA A 220 9.76 -24.44 30.68
C ALA A 220 10.88 -24.13 29.69
N LEU A 221 10.78 -23.02 28.94
CA LEU A 221 11.80 -22.58 27.99
C LEU A 221 13.11 -22.18 28.68
N LEU A 222 13.03 -21.49 29.82
CA LEU A 222 14.19 -21.13 30.63
C LEU A 222 14.90 -22.38 31.17
N ILE A 223 14.15 -23.34 31.69
CA ILE A 223 14.71 -24.60 32.20
C ILE A 223 15.37 -25.39 31.05
N ALA A 224 14.71 -25.50 29.89
CA ALA A 224 15.29 -26.16 28.71
C ALA A 224 16.60 -25.50 28.25
N TYR A 225 16.67 -24.16 28.23
CA TYR A 225 17.90 -23.43 27.93
C TYR A 225 19.03 -23.75 28.92
N VAL A 226 18.75 -23.76 30.22
CA VAL A 226 19.75 -24.08 31.25
C VAL A 226 20.26 -25.50 31.11
N LEU A 227 19.37 -26.47 30.87
CA LEU A 227 19.74 -27.88 30.66
C LEU A 227 20.66 -28.07 29.44
N ILE A 228 20.35 -27.38 28.33
CA ILE A 228 21.20 -27.42 27.13
C ILE A 228 22.56 -26.76 27.41
N LEU A 229 22.60 -25.64 28.13
CA LEU A 229 23.84 -24.99 28.51
C LEU A 229 24.72 -25.89 29.37
N VAL A 230 24.14 -26.54 30.40
CA VAL A 230 24.86 -27.51 31.26
C VAL A 230 25.46 -28.63 30.43
N ARG A 231 24.68 -29.18 29.48
CA ARG A 231 25.19 -30.19 28.55
C ARG A 231 26.35 -29.67 27.71
N CYS A 232 26.25 -28.45 27.17
CA CYS A 232 27.31 -27.90 26.31
C CYS A 232 28.61 -27.65 27.10
N VAL A 233 28.49 -27.25 28.38
CA VAL A 233 29.64 -27.15 29.31
C VAL A 233 30.22 -28.53 29.62
N TYR A 234 29.37 -29.55 29.83
CA TYR A 234 29.84 -30.93 29.99
C TYR A 234 30.64 -31.41 28.78
N ARG A 235 30.24 -31.06 27.56
CA ARG A 235 31.01 -31.42 26.35
C ARG A 235 32.38 -30.75 26.26
N ILE A 236 32.53 -29.54 26.77
CA ILE A 236 33.85 -28.94 26.98
C ILE A 236 34.66 -29.80 27.94
N ALA A 237 34.08 -30.16 29.10
CA ALA A 237 34.79 -30.93 30.12
C ALA A 237 35.13 -32.36 29.66
N GLU A 238 34.27 -33.01 28.86
CA GLU A 238 34.48 -34.34 28.29
C GLU A 238 35.66 -34.35 27.31
N MET A 239 35.80 -33.29 26.51
CA MET A 239 36.89 -33.16 25.52
C MET A 239 38.12 -32.42 26.03
N ALA A 240 38.04 -31.77 27.19
CA ALA A 240 39.17 -31.10 27.83
C ALA A 240 40.21 -32.15 28.26
N GLY A 241 41.32 -32.21 27.53
CA GLY A 241 42.37 -33.23 27.73
C GLY A 241 42.42 -34.32 26.66
N GLY A 242 41.60 -34.21 25.59
CA GLY A 242 41.65 -35.10 24.44
C GLY A 242 40.88 -36.41 24.61
N TRP A 243 41.06 -37.33 23.67
CA TRP A 243 40.39 -38.63 23.69
C TRP A 243 40.81 -39.49 24.89
N ARG A 244 39.87 -40.28 25.42
CA ARG A 244 40.04 -41.13 26.62
C ARG A 244 40.19 -40.37 27.94
N ASN A 245 39.72 -39.12 28.00
CA ASN A 245 39.56 -38.37 29.24
C ASN A 245 38.76 -39.19 30.29
N PRO A 246 39.17 -39.23 31.57
CA PRO A 246 38.42 -39.87 32.66
C PRO A 246 36.92 -39.50 32.72
N ILE A 247 36.56 -38.27 32.34
CA ILE A 247 35.17 -37.82 32.26
C ILE A 247 34.41 -38.58 31.17
N MET A 248 35.02 -38.75 29.99
CA MET A 248 34.46 -39.48 28.85
C MET A 248 34.27 -40.99 29.16
N GLN A 249 35.16 -41.57 29.98
CA GLN A 249 35.08 -42.97 30.39
C GLN A 249 34.07 -43.24 31.52
N ASN A 250 33.46 -42.20 32.09
CA ASN A 250 32.43 -42.35 33.12
C ASN A 250 31.03 -42.37 32.49
N GLN A 251 30.48 -43.56 32.31
CA GLN A 251 29.15 -43.75 31.73
C GLN A 251 28.03 -43.06 32.53
N GLY A 252 28.15 -42.99 33.86
CA GLY A 252 27.15 -42.34 34.72
C GLY A 252 27.08 -40.83 34.48
N LEU A 253 28.24 -40.18 34.31
CA LEU A 253 28.32 -38.75 33.98
C LEU A 253 27.74 -38.48 32.58
N PHE A 254 28.04 -39.32 31.58
CA PHE A 254 27.45 -39.20 30.26
C PHE A 254 25.92 -39.31 30.29
N ILE A 255 25.38 -40.33 30.97
CA ILE A 255 23.93 -40.51 31.08
C ILE A 255 23.28 -39.31 31.79
N GLY A 256 23.86 -38.85 32.91
CA GLY A 256 23.28 -37.77 33.70
C GLY A 256 23.38 -36.39 33.03
N LEU A 257 24.56 -36.02 32.55
CA LEU A 257 24.87 -34.65 32.11
C LEU A 257 24.74 -34.44 30.59
N ASP A 258 24.73 -35.50 29.78
CA ASP A 258 24.47 -35.42 28.34
C ASP A 258 23.06 -35.96 28.02
N SER A 259 22.80 -37.24 28.27
CA SER A 259 21.55 -37.90 27.85
C SER A 259 20.31 -37.34 28.55
N THR A 260 20.32 -37.29 29.88
CA THR A 260 19.17 -36.84 30.67
C THR A 260 18.91 -35.35 30.50
N MET A 261 19.95 -34.51 30.43
CA MET A 261 19.78 -33.05 30.25
C MET A 261 19.07 -32.73 28.93
N VAL A 262 19.49 -33.34 27.83
CA VAL A 262 18.83 -33.10 26.53
C VAL A 262 17.47 -33.79 26.45
N ALA A 263 17.30 -34.96 27.07
CA ALA A 263 16.00 -35.62 27.13
C ALA A 263 14.96 -34.75 27.86
N LEU A 264 15.32 -34.16 29.00
CA LEU A 264 14.47 -33.24 29.75
C LEU A 264 14.20 -31.95 28.97
N ALA A 265 15.21 -31.37 28.33
CA ALA A 265 15.03 -30.18 27.49
C ALA A 265 14.06 -30.45 26.33
N THR A 266 14.27 -31.55 25.59
CA THR A 266 13.38 -31.99 24.51
C THR A 266 11.97 -32.28 25.03
N LEU A 267 11.83 -32.90 26.21
CA LEU A 267 10.52 -33.14 26.83
C LEU A 267 9.79 -31.83 27.10
N LEU A 268 10.46 -30.86 27.72
CA LEU A 268 9.87 -29.55 28.02
C LEU A 268 9.47 -28.81 26.74
N GLN A 269 10.33 -28.82 25.72
CA GLN A 269 10.06 -28.22 24.41
C GLN A 269 8.92 -28.92 23.65
N THR A 270 8.69 -30.22 23.90
CA THR A 270 7.61 -31.01 23.28
C THR A 270 6.30 -30.88 24.05
N ALA A 271 6.33 -30.98 25.38
CA ALA A 271 5.15 -30.91 26.24
C ALA A 271 4.58 -29.48 26.31
N PHE A 272 5.44 -28.48 26.48
CA PHE A 272 5.08 -27.07 26.46
C PHE A 272 5.23 -26.51 25.04
N HIS A 273 4.64 -27.21 24.08
CA HIS A 273 4.78 -26.86 22.67
C HIS A 273 4.28 -25.42 22.43
N PRO A 274 5.07 -24.56 21.75
CA PRO A 274 4.72 -23.15 21.57
C PRO A 274 3.41 -22.97 20.81
N GLY A 275 3.07 -23.86 19.87
CA GLY A 275 1.79 -23.83 19.17
C GLY A 275 0.54 -24.00 20.06
N ILE A 276 0.69 -24.41 21.32
CA ILE A 276 -0.40 -24.55 22.31
C ILE A 276 -0.31 -23.46 23.38
N PHE A 277 0.87 -23.28 23.98
CA PHE A 277 1.05 -22.41 25.15
C PHE A 277 1.46 -20.98 24.78
N PHE A 278 1.92 -20.75 23.55
CA PHE A 278 2.21 -19.44 22.99
C PHE A 278 1.72 -19.34 21.53
N PRO A 279 0.40 -19.25 21.30
CA PRO A 279 -0.20 -19.34 19.96
C PRO A 279 0.38 -18.37 18.91
N ARG A 280 1.06 -17.29 19.33
CA ARG A 280 1.76 -16.35 18.45
C ARG A 280 2.87 -16.97 17.60
N LEU A 281 3.34 -18.18 17.93
CA LEU A 281 4.28 -18.95 17.08
C LEU A 281 3.57 -19.79 16.00
N SER A 282 2.26 -20.06 16.15
CA SER A 282 1.51 -20.81 15.14
C SER A 282 1.27 -19.95 13.90
N ALA A 283 1.38 -20.53 12.70
CA ALA A 283 1.08 -19.83 11.44
C ALA A 283 -0.34 -19.22 11.45
N HIS A 284 -1.26 -19.80 12.23
CA HIS A 284 -2.62 -19.31 12.42
C HIS A 284 -2.70 -17.92 13.10
N TRP A 285 -1.66 -17.52 13.84
CA TRP A 285 -1.56 -16.20 14.47
C TRP A 285 -0.87 -15.17 13.58
N GLN A 286 0.02 -15.62 12.68
CA GLN A 286 0.49 -14.78 11.58
C GLN A 286 -0.65 -14.48 10.58
N GLU A 287 -1.52 -15.47 10.31
CA GLU A 287 -2.77 -15.24 9.55
C GLU A 287 -3.78 -14.37 10.31
N SER A 288 -3.84 -14.42 11.66
CA SER A 288 -4.80 -13.62 12.44
C SER A 288 -4.31 -12.24 12.91
N LYS A 289 -3.03 -11.91 12.70
CA LYS A 289 -2.47 -10.55 12.85
C LYS A 289 -1.54 -10.14 11.70
N GLY A 290 -1.96 -10.46 10.47
CA GLY A 290 -1.64 -9.69 9.26
C GLY A 290 -2.61 -8.52 9.01
N THR A 291 -3.46 -8.18 9.99
CA THR A 291 -4.33 -7.00 9.98
C THR A 291 -3.72 -5.88 10.82
N ASP A 292 -2.58 -5.38 10.38
CA ASP A 292 -2.40 -3.94 10.17
C ASP A 292 -1.07 -3.69 9.42
N LEU A 293 -1.25 -3.22 8.19
CA LEU A 293 -0.36 -2.29 7.44
C LEU A 293 0.78 -2.86 6.56
N GLY A 294 0.95 -4.18 6.37
CA GLY A 294 2.02 -4.71 5.50
C GLY A 294 1.69 -5.79 4.47
N ASP A 295 0.58 -6.54 4.61
CA ASP A 295 0.43 -7.84 3.91
C ASP A 295 -0.47 -7.84 2.66
N ASN A 296 -0.81 -6.67 2.10
CA ASN A 296 -1.94 -6.60 1.17
C ASN A 296 -1.67 -6.82 -0.32
N PHE A 297 -0.44 -7.10 -0.78
CA PHE A 297 -0.24 -7.27 -2.24
C PHE A 297 0.73 -8.34 -2.73
N GLU A 298 1.65 -8.86 -1.90
CA GLU A 298 2.69 -9.79 -2.38
C GLU A 298 2.41 -11.29 -2.16
N ASN A 299 1.53 -11.68 -1.23
CA ASN A 299 1.32 -13.11 -0.93
C ASN A 299 0.16 -13.81 -1.67
N TYR A 300 -0.54 -13.13 -2.59
CA TYR A 300 -1.76 -13.70 -3.18
C TYR A 300 -1.57 -14.58 -4.43
N SER A 301 -0.38 -14.65 -5.07
CA SER A 301 -0.19 -15.57 -6.22
C SER A 301 0.49 -16.90 -5.86
N SER A 302 1.35 -16.95 -4.83
CA SER A 302 2.17 -18.15 -4.57
C SER A 302 1.51 -19.20 -3.67
N SER A 303 0.70 -18.80 -2.68
CA SER A 303 0.03 -19.76 -1.78
C SER A 303 -1.26 -20.33 -2.36
N GLU A 304 -1.91 -19.65 -3.31
CA GLU A 304 -3.22 -20.07 -3.84
C GLU A 304 -3.13 -21.16 -4.92
N ILE A 305 -1.98 -21.33 -5.60
CA ILE A 305 -1.76 -22.48 -6.50
C ILE A 305 -1.68 -23.81 -5.71
N SER A 306 -1.13 -23.77 -4.49
CA SER A 306 -0.99 -24.98 -3.65
C SER A 306 -2.28 -25.38 -2.92
N LEU A 307 -3.22 -24.44 -2.72
CA LEU A 307 -4.52 -24.70 -2.09
C LEU A 307 -5.63 -25.02 -3.10
N ALA A 308 -5.41 -24.78 -4.39
CA ALA A 308 -6.40 -25.02 -5.46
C ALA A 308 -6.72 -26.51 -5.74
N GLN A 309 -6.04 -27.47 -5.09
CA GLN A 309 -6.33 -28.90 -5.23
C GLN A 309 -7.15 -29.50 -4.07
N GLN A 310 -7.42 -28.75 -2.98
CA GLN A 310 -8.11 -29.32 -1.82
C GLN A 310 -9.09 -28.32 -1.17
N HIS A 311 -10.38 -28.51 -1.44
CA HIS A 311 -11.57 -28.03 -0.70
C HIS A 311 -12.33 -26.80 -1.22
N HIS A 312 -13.56 -27.09 -1.67
CA HIS A 312 -14.70 -26.18 -1.82
C HIS A 312 -15.20 -25.70 -0.44
N ALA A 313 -14.85 -24.49 0.01
CA ALA A 313 -15.58 -23.78 1.06
C ALA A 313 -15.37 -22.25 0.96
N PRO A 314 -16.44 -21.42 1.03
CA PRO A 314 -16.30 -19.97 0.97
C PRO A 314 -15.71 -19.40 2.27
N ALA A 315 -14.71 -18.53 2.14
CA ALA A 315 -14.08 -17.82 3.25
C ALA A 315 -15.06 -16.89 4.00
N SER A 316 -14.96 -16.85 5.33
CA SER A 316 -15.86 -16.08 6.21
C SER A 316 -15.71 -14.55 6.02
N VAL A 317 -16.80 -13.89 5.64
CA VAL A 317 -16.92 -12.43 5.46
C VAL A 317 -16.94 -11.71 6.83
N PRO A 318 -16.33 -10.51 6.96
CA PRO A 318 -16.44 -9.70 8.19
C PRO A 318 -17.91 -9.39 8.51
N LYS A 319 -18.31 -9.52 9.79
CA LYS A 319 -19.67 -9.18 10.23
C LYS A 319 -19.93 -7.68 9.99
N LEU A 320 -20.91 -7.37 9.13
CA LEU A 320 -21.47 -6.02 9.00
C LEU A 320 -22.16 -5.64 10.33
N ALA A 321 -21.83 -4.48 10.88
CA ALA A 321 -22.51 -3.95 12.06
C ALA A 321 -23.82 -3.27 11.62
N TYR A 322 -24.96 -3.82 12.05
CA TYR A 322 -26.27 -3.20 11.84
C TYR A 322 -26.70 -2.47 13.12
N CYS A 323 -27.31 -1.28 12.99
CA CYS A 323 -27.82 -0.53 14.13
C CYS A 323 -28.99 -1.25 14.84
N SER A 324 -29.68 -2.16 14.14
CA SER A 324 -30.73 -3.00 14.71
C SER A 324 -30.94 -4.30 13.91
N LYS A 325 -31.61 -5.29 14.52
CA LYS A 325 -32.06 -6.51 13.83
C LYS A 325 -33.06 -6.22 12.71
N GLN A 326 -33.82 -5.14 12.81
CA GLN A 326 -34.78 -4.72 11.79
C GLN A 326 -34.05 -4.23 10.54
N CYS A 327 -33.04 -3.38 10.70
CA CYS A 327 -32.19 -2.92 9.60
C CYS A 327 -31.43 -4.08 8.95
N GLN A 328 -30.98 -5.06 9.73
CA GLN A 328 -30.38 -6.29 9.19
C GLN A 328 -31.37 -7.05 8.30
N ARG A 329 -32.61 -7.28 8.76
CA ARG A 329 -33.63 -8.00 7.98
C ARG A 329 -34.01 -7.26 6.70
N ALA A 330 -34.15 -5.93 6.78
CA ALA A 330 -34.47 -5.09 5.63
C ALA A 330 -33.36 -5.12 4.56
N HIS A 331 -32.09 -5.12 4.99
CA HIS A 331 -30.94 -5.13 4.07
C HIS A 331 -30.55 -6.54 3.57
N TRP A 332 -30.99 -7.61 4.25
CA TRP A 332 -30.56 -8.98 3.97
C TRP A 332 -30.70 -9.45 2.50
N PRO A 333 -31.81 -9.16 1.79
CA PRO A 333 -31.95 -9.59 0.39
C PRO A 333 -30.85 -9.03 -0.52
N THR A 334 -30.55 -7.73 -0.38
CA THR A 334 -29.49 -7.04 -1.13
C THR A 334 -28.11 -7.51 -0.67
N HIS A 335 -27.91 -7.62 0.64
CA HIS A 335 -26.65 -8.06 1.25
C HIS A 335 -26.23 -9.46 0.79
N LYS A 336 -27.18 -10.38 0.58
CA LYS A 336 -26.86 -11.74 0.13
C LYS A 336 -26.21 -11.74 -1.26
N SER A 337 -26.78 -10.99 -2.20
CA SER A 337 -26.22 -10.81 -3.55
C SER A 337 -24.82 -10.19 -3.47
N ASP A 338 -24.72 -9.13 -2.67
CA ASP A 338 -23.47 -8.42 -2.40
C ASP A 338 -22.38 -9.33 -1.80
N CYS A 339 -22.73 -10.17 -0.83
CA CYS A 339 -21.82 -11.08 -0.15
C CYS A 339 -21.28 -12.18 -1.09
N GLN A 340 -22.06 -12.54 -2.11
CA GLN A 340 -21.75 -13.59 -3.08
C GLN A 340 -21.10 -13.06 -4.37
N ASP A 341 -20.92 -11.75 -4.49
CA ASP A 341 -20.31 -11.12 -5.66
C ASP A 341 -18.86 -11.62 -5.87
N PRO A 342 -18.55 -12.23 -7.03
CA PRO A 342 -17.21 -12.70 -7.35
C PRO A 342 -16.12 -11.63 -7.20
N LEU A 343 -16.43 -10.35 -7.44
CA LEU A 343 -15.46 -9.25 -7.33
C LEU A 343 -14.91 -9.07 -5.90
N GLY A 344 -15.67 -9.50 -4.89
CA GLY A 344 -15.24 -9.52 -3.49
C GLY A 344 -14.34 -10.70 -3.12
N SER A 345 -14.20 -11.69 -4.01
CA SER A 345 -13.37 -12.87 -3.81
C SER A 345 -11.89 -12.59 -4.04
N SER A 346 -11.01 -13.24 -3.28
CA SER A 346 -9.57 -13.24 -3.59
C SER A 346 -9.27 -13.97 -4.91
N PHE A 347 -10.12 -14.92 -5.28
CA PHE A 347 -9.96 -15.76 -6.48
C PHE A 347 -10.49 -15.12 -7.77
N TRP A 348 -11.00 -13.89 -7.71
CA TRP A 348 -11.48 -13.23 -8.92
C TRP A 348 -10.34 -13.04 -9.92
N LYS A 349 -10.58 -13.50 -11.15
CA LYS A 349 -9.68 -13.30 -12.28
C LYS A 349 -10.43 -12.50 -13.36
N PRO A 350 -9.72 -11.61 -14.07
CA PRO A 350 -10.27 -10.97 -15.26
C PRO A 350 -10.73 -11.99 -16.31
N SER A 351 -11.73 -11.63 -17.10
CA SER A 351 -12.34 -12.54 -18.06
C SER A 351 -11.38 -12.95 -19.16
N TRP A 352 -10.48 -12.07 -19.61
CA TRP A 352 -9.49 -12.44 -20.65
C TRP A 352 -8.56 -13.59 -20.20
N GLU A 353 -8.25 -13.69 -18.91
CA GLU A 353 -7.46 -14.77 -18.34
C GLU A 353 -8.30 -16.06 -18.24
N ALA A 354 -9.55 -15.93 -17.76
CA ALA A 354 -10.46 -17.08 -17.67
C ALA A 354 -10.80 -17.68 -19.05
N GLU A 355 -10.94 -16.82 -20.06
CA GLU A 355 -11.27 -17.17 -21.45
C GLU A 355 -10.04 -17.50 -22.29
N LYS A 356 -8.82 -17.27 -21.78
CA LYS A 356 -7.54 -17.37 -22.52
C LYS A 356 -7.55 -16.57 -23.83
N ARG A 357 -8.05 -15.33 -23.76
CA ARG A 357 -8.27 -14.43 -24.90
C ARG A 357 -7.31 -13.24 -24.87
N LYS A 358 -7.00 -12.68 -26.04
CA LYS A 358 -6.20 -11.47 -26.18
C LYS A 358 -7.03 -10.25 -25.80
N PRO A 359 -6.68 -9.52 -24.72
CA PRO A 359 -7.47 -8.38 -24.30
C PRO A 359 -7.24 -7.17 -25.21
N GLY A 360 -8.24 -6.28 -25.28
CA GLY A 360 -8.25 -5.13 -26.18
C GLY A 360 -7.13 -4.10 -25.96
N PHE A 361 -6.47 -4.12 -24.80
CA PHE A 361 -5.35 -3.23 -24.48
C PHE A 361 -3.98 -3.76 -24.93
N ILE A 362 -3.91 -4.92 -25.60
CA ILE A 362 -2.67 -5.41 -26.21
C ILE A 362 -2.56 -4.88 -27.63
N SER A 363 -1.50 -4.14 -27.91
CA SER A 363 -1.26 -3.54 -29.23
C SER A 363 -1.04 -4.61 -30.31
N SER A 364 -1.08 -4.19 -31.58
CA SER A 364 -0.69 -5.03 -32.72
C SER A 364 0.75 -5.55 -32.60
N ALA A 365 1.65 -4.76 -32.01
CA ALA A 365 3.02 -5.14 -31.69
C ALA A 365 3.18 -6.10 -30.48
N ASN A 366 2.08 -6.66 -29.95
CA ASN A 366 2.07 -7.51 -28.75
C ASN A 366 2.69 -6.83 -27.52
N LEU A 367 2.44 -5.54 -27.34
CA LEU A 367 2.85 -4.77 -26.17
C LEU A 367 1.61 -4.36 -25.36
N ILE A 368 1.77 -4.31 -24.05
CA ILE A 368 0.71 -3.80 -23.16
C ILE A 368 0.62 -2.29 -23.36
N ASN A 369 -0.52 -1.81 -23.85
CA ASN A 369 -0.79 -0.38 -23.86
C ASN A 369 -1.10 0.07 -22.43
N THR A 370 -0.13 0.71 -21.76
CA THR A 370 -0.31 1.21 -20.39
C THR A 370 -1.05 2.53 -20.32
N THR A 371 -1.34 3.19 -21.45
CA THR A 371 -2.12 4.43 -21.43
C THR A 371 -3.60 4.11 -21.17
N PRO A 372 -4.32 4.99 -20.44
CA PRO A 372 -5.77 4.91 -20.38
C PRO A 372 -6.36 5.02 -21.79
N VAL A 373 -7.37 4.20 -22.08
CA VAL A 373 -8.21 4.34 -23.26
C VAL A 373 -9.59 4.66 -22.74
N ALA A 374 -10.13 5.80 -23.17
CA ALA A 374 -11.42 6.27 -22.72
C ALA A 374 -12.49 5.99 -23.78
N PHE A 375 -13.68 5.66 -23.31
CA PHE A 375 -14.87 5.38 -24.09
C PHE A 375 -15.97 6.38 -23.73
N GLY A 376 -16.85 6.67 -24.68
CA GLY A 376 -17.96 7.58 -24.48
C GLY A 376 -17.57 9.06 -24.52
N GLY A 377 -18.27 9.87 -23.72
CA GLY A 377 -18.42 11.29 -24.00
C GLY A 377 -17.18 12.07 -23.62
N GLY A 378 -16.74 13.00 -24.46
CA GLY A 378 -15.44 13.68 -24.36
C GLY A 378 -15.25 14.66 -23.19
N LYS A 379 -15.97 14.51 -22.06
CA LYS A 379 -15.87 15.40 -20.89
C LYS A 379 -15.36 14.65 -19.65
N ALA A 380 -14.53 15.32 -18.85
CA ALA A 380 -13.98 14.83 -17.57
C ALA A 380 -14.34 15.79 -16.40
N PRO A 381 -15.62 15.87 -15.99
CA PRO A 381 -16.15 16.89 -15.07
C PRO A 381 -15.65 16.78 -13.62
N TRP A 382 -15.02 15.66 -13.27
CA TRP A 382 -14.49 15.37 -11.93
C TRP A 382 -12.99 15.60 -11.84
N GLY A 383 -12.40 16.02 -12.97
CA GLY A 383 -10.97 16.24 -13.16
C GLY A 383 -10.16 14.95 -13.18
N GLU A 384 -8.99 15.07 -13.81
CA GLU A 384 -8.08 13.95 -14.02
C GLU A 384 -7.05 13.82 -12.89
N PHE A 385 -6.92 14.87 -12.07
CA PHE A 385 -5.94 14.94 -10.99
C PHE A 385 -6.55 15.45 -9.69
N PRO A 386 -5.99 15.05 -8.53
CA PRO A 386 -6.39 15.57 -7.23
C PRO A 386 -6.39 17.08 -7.13
N ALA A 387 -7.40 17.63 -6.46
CA ALA A 387 -7.47 19.06 -6.16
C ALA A 387 -6.28 19.55 -5.31
N LEU A 388 -5.76 20.72 -5.65
CA LEU A 388 -4.61 21.35 -5.01
C LEU A 388 -4.98 22.70 -4.40
N ASP A 389 -4.33 23.05 -3.29
CA ASP A 389 -4.32 24.42 -2.79
C ASP A 389 -3.37 25.26 -3.64
N MET A 390 -3.94 26.27 -4.29
CA MET A 390 -3.26 27.13 -5.26
C MET A 390 -2.63 28.39 -4.63
N LEU A 391 -2.80 28.60 -3.32
CA LEU A 391 -2.13 29.66 -2.58
C LEU A 391 -0.95 29.13 -1.78
N GLN A 392 -1.15 28.06 -1.00
CA GLN A 392 -0.18 27.51 -0.04
C GLN A 392 0.35 28.59 0.91
N ILE A 393 -0.57 29.37 1.49
CA ILE A 393 -0.27 30.55 2.30
C ILE A 393 0.76 30.23 3.39
N GLU A 394 0.56 29.15 4.14
CA GLU A 394 1.42 28.78 5.26
C GLU A 394 2.88 28.57 4.84
N LYS A 395 3.11 27.94 3.67
CA LYS A 395 4.46 27.66 3.15
C LYS A 395 5.11 28.87 2.47
N ASN A 396 4.29 29.80 1.96
CA ASN A 396 4.76 30.88 1.09
C ASN A 396 4.78 32.23 1.81
N GLU A 397 3.62 32.85 1.96
CA GLU A 397 3.49 34.16 2.61
C GLU A 397 3.64 34.08 4.14
N GLY A 398 3.36 32.93 4.75
CA GLY A 398 3.31 32.74 6.20
C GLY A 398 1.97 33.21 6.80
N VAL A 399 1.49 32.50 7.83
CA VAL A 399 0.15 32.71 8.40
C VAL A 399 -0.05 34.15 8.90
N ASP A 400 0.90 34.68 9.66
CA ASP A 400 0.78 36.01 10.28
C ASP A 400 0.81 37.14 9.25
N ALA A 401 1.70 37.06 8.26
CA ALA A 401 1.83 38.08 7.23
C ALA A 401 0.66 38.06 6.22
N ALA A 402 -0.04 36.93 6.11
CA ALA A 402 -1.18 36.78 5.24
C ALA A 402 -2.52 37.15 5.90
N GLN A 403 -2.61 37.22 7.23
CA GLN A 403 -3.86 37.46 7.96
C GLN A 403 -4.70 38.65 7.44
N PRO A 404 -4.14 39.88 7.26
CA PRO A 404 -4.90 41.03 6.80
C PRO A 404 -4.82 41.24 5.27
N ARG A 405 -4.16 40.35 4.55
CA ARG A 405 -3.78 40.58 3.14
C ARG A 405 -4.90 40.15 2.20
N ASP A 406 -5.22 41.00 1.23
CA ASP A 406 -6.09 40.63 0.12
C ASP A 406 -5.34 39.79 -0.92
N PHE A 407 -5.95 38.68 -1.34
CA PHE A 407 -5.43 37.80 -2.37
C PHE A 407 -6.30 37.83 -3.62
N ARG A 408 -5.64 37.92 -4.79
CA ARG A 408 -6.27 37.82 -6.10
C ARG A 408 -5.76 36.61 -6.86
N MET A 409 -6.68 35.77 -7.32
CA MET A 409 -6.37 34.56 -8.08
C MET A 409 -7.10 34.55 -9.42
N LEU A 410 -6.40 34.12 -10.46
CA LEU A 410 -6.96 33.91 -11.79
C LEU A 410 -6.79 32.45 -12.20
N PHE A 411 -7.90 31.80 -12.56
CA PHE A 411 -7.97 30.51 -13.23
C PHE A 411 -8.40 30.79 -14.67
N ALA A 412 -7.43 30.97 -15.57
CA ALA A 412 -7.64 31.57 -16.89
C ALA A 412 -8.23 30.60 -17.93
N ALA A 413 -8.04 29.30 -17.73
CA ALA A 413 -8.55 28.24 -18.60
C ALA A 413 -8.75 26.95 -17.79
N SER A 414 -9.28 27.11 -16.57
CA SER A 414 -9.50 26.00 -15.66
C SER A 414 -10.93 26.06 -15.15
N SER A 415 -11.70 25.07 -15.56
CA SER A 415 -13.02 24.73 -15.03
C SER A 415 -12.94 23.96 -13.71
N ASP A 416 -11.77 23.93 -13.06
CA ASP A 416 -11.59 23.14 -11.86
C ASP A 416 -12.03 23.89 -10.59
N LEU A 417 -13.33 23.84 -10.31
CA LEU A 417 -13.89 24.38 -9.07
C LEU A 417 -13.34 23.65 -7.82
N ARG A 418 -12.75 22.45 -7.95
CA ARG A 418 -12.21 21.69 -6.81
C ARG A 418 -10.94 22.34 -6.26
N ASN A 419 -10.07 22.87 -7.12
CA ASN A 419 -8.90 23.63 -6.68
C ASN A 419 -9.31 24.88 -5.88
N ILE A 420 -10.41 25.53 -6.25
CA ILE A 420 -10.96 26.68 -5.54
C ILE A 420 -11.51 26.26 -4.17
N VAL A 421 -12.29 25.17 -4.14
CA VAL A 421 -12.79 24.58 -2.88
C VAL A 421 -11.63 24.27 -1.95
N LYS A 422 -10.62 23.53 -2.43
CA LYS A 422 -9.45 23.14 -1.65
C LYS A 422 -8.68 24.36 -1.14
N THR A 423 -8.40 25.32 -2.01
CA THR A 423 -7.69 26.56 -1.67
C THR A 423 -8.41 27.34 -0.57
N ILE A 424 -9.75 27.47 -0.64
CA ILE A 424 -10.53 28.19 0.38
C ILE A 424 -10.60 27.40 1.69
N VAL A 425 -10.82 26.09 1.63
CA VAL A 425 -10.86 25.22 2.82
C VAL A 425 -9.52 25.26 3.57
N ASP A 426 -8.41 25.28 2.84
CA ASP A 426 -7.06 25.30 3.41
C ASP A 426 -6.60 26.69 3.90
N LEU A 427 -7.36 27.77 3.64
CA LEU A 427 -7.04 29.08 4.23
C LEU A 427 -6.93 28.98 5.76
N PRO A 428 -5.94 29.61 6.40
CA PRO A 428 -5.83 29.61 7.85
C PRO A 428 -7.12 30.12 8.52
N PRO A 429 -7.58 29.54 9.65
CA PRO A 429 -8.78 30.00 10.34
C PRO A 429 -8.73 31.48 10.76
N SER A 430 -7.52 32.02 10.94
CA SER A 430 -7.29 33.41 11.31
C SER A 430 -7.27 34.38 10.12
N TYR A 431 -7.42 33.90 8.87
CA TYR A 431 -7.42 34.75 7.70
C TYR A 431 -8.64 35.69 7.70
N SER A 432 -8.39 36.99 7.52
CA SER A 432 -9.42 38.04 7.60
C SER A 432 -9.50 38.94 6.35
N GLY A 433 -8.57 38.76 5.41
CA GLY A 433 -8.52 39.51 4.15
C GLY A 433 -9.60 39.09 3.15
N THR A 434 -9.71 39.85 2.06
CA THR A 434 -10.61 39.55 0.94
C THR A 434 -9.93 38.60 -0.05
N CYS A 435 -10.62 37.54 -0.45
CA CYS A 435 -10.15 36.67 -1.53
C CYS A 435 -10.98 36.92 -2.80
N GLU A 436 -10.36 37.45 -3.85
CA GLU A 436 -10.99 37.73 -5.13
C GLU A 436 -10.52 36.73 -6.20
N ILE A 437 -11.46 35.93 -6.69
CA ILE A 437 -11.24 34.71 -7.46
C ILE A 437 -11.90 34.88 -8.82
N ILE A 438 -11.08 34.84 -9.86
CA ILE A 438 -11.50 34.96 -11.24
C ILE A 438 -11.38 33.59 -11.89
N MET A 439 -12.46 33.14 -12.51
CA MET A 439 -12.57 31.88 -13.23
C MET A 439 -12.91 32.14 -14.68
N ASN A 440 -12.33 31.37 -15.58
CA ASN A 440 -12.64 31.38 -16.99
C ASN A 440 -12.45 29.99 -17.61
N ASP A 441 -13.42 29.59 -18.43
CA ASP A 441 -13.34 28.41 -19.28
C ASP A 441 -14.13 28.68 -20.57
N GLU A 442 -13.73 28.09 -21.69
CA GLU A 442 -14.45 28.23 -22.96
C GLU A 442 -15.60 27.21 -23.10
N ASP A 443 -15.56 26.10 -22.35
CA ASP A 443 -16.58 25.07 -22.35
C ASP A 443 -17.82 25.51 -21.56
N ASN A 444 -18.85 25.91 -22.29
CA ASN A 444 -20.11 26.37 -21.72
C ASN A 444 -20.79 25.35 -20.79
N TRP A 445 -20.65 24.05 -21.06
CA TRP A 445 -21.25 23.00 -20.22
C TRP A 445 -20.59 22.97 -18.84
N LEU A 446 -19.25 23.01 -18.80
CA LEU A 446 -18.49 23.08 -17.54
C LEU A 446 -18.75 24.39 -16.79
N VAL A 447 -18.82 25.53 -17.51
CA VAL A 447 -19.14 26.82 -16.89
C VAL A 447 -20.52 26.79 -16.24
N SER A 448 -21.55 26.36 -16.97
CA SER A 448 -22.94 26.33 -16.48
C SER A 448 -23.07 25.48 -15.21
N ARG A 449 -22.50 24.27 -15.23
CA ARG A 449 -22.48 23.37 -14.07
C ARG A 449 -21.78 23.98 -12.86
N ASN A 450 -20.59 24.54 -13.05
CA ASN A 450 -19.82 25.13 -11.96
C ASN A 450 -20.50 26.38 -11.38
N VAL A 451 -21.15 27.20 -12.21
CA VAL A 451 -21.95 28.34 -11.77
C VAL A 451 -23.11 27.89 -10.88
N ILE A 452 -23.82 26.83 -11.27
CA ILE A 452 -24.94 26.30 -10.49
C ILE A 452 -24.44 25.77 -9.13
N ILE A 453 -23.35 25.00 -9.12
CA ILE A 453 -22.73 24.49 -7.89
C ILE A 453 -22.27 25.63 -6.97
N LEU A 454 -21.64 26.67 -7.52
CA LEU A 454 -21.21 27.83 -6.75
C LEU A 454 -22.39 28.64 -6.19
N LEU A 455 -23.48 28.78 -6.96
CA LEU A 455 -24.72 29.40 -6.47
C LEU A 455 -25.35 28.60 -5.33
N VAL A 456 -25.35 27.27 -5.41
CA VAL A 456 -25.77 26.41 -4.28
C VAL A 456 -24.95 26.73 -3.04
N ALA A 457 -23.61 26.75 -3.16
CA ALA A 457 -22.72 27.04 -2.04
C ALA A 457 -22.99 28.43 -1.41
N LEU A 458 -23.30 29.44 -2.22
CA LEU A 458 -23.51 30.83 -1.78
C LEU A 458 -24.91 31.09 -1.19
N ILE A 459 -25.93 30.31 -1.57
CA ILE A 459 -27.34 30.56 -1.23
C ILE A 459 -27.83 29.66 -0.10
N TYR A 460 -27.33 28.43 -0.02
CA TYR A 460 -27.87 27.41 0.87
C TYR A 460 -27.29 27.52 2.27
N ASP A 461 -27.93 26.85 3.23
CA ASP A 461 -27.28 26.57 4.51
C ASP A 461 -26.07 25.65 4.28
N PRO A 462 -24.92 25.82 4.97
CA PRO A 462 -23.72 25.03 4.72
C PRO A 462 -23.89 23.52 4.77
N GLU A 463 -24.79 22.98 5.61
CA GLU A 463 -25.05 21.53 5.64
C GLU A 463 -25.81 21.06 4.40
N GLU A 464 -26.90 21.75 4.07
CA GLU A 464 -27.72 21.48 2.87
C GLU A 464 -26.91 21.71 1.58
N ALA A 465 -26.06 22.74 1.57
CA ALA A 465 -25.15 23.07 0.49
C ALA A 465 -24.17 21.92 0.23
N ALA A 466 -23.55 21.38 1.28
CA ALA A 466 -22.54 20.34 1.15
C ALA A 466 -23.11 19.07 0.49
N GLU A 467 -24.28 18.61 0.94
CA GLU A 467 -24.95 17.44 0.38
C GLU A 467 -25.45 17.70 -1.06
N THR A 468 -26.06 18.86 -1.31
CA THR A 468 -26.53 19.25 -2.64
C THR A 468 -25.38 19.37 -3.63
N MET A 469 -24.27 20.01 -3.24
CA MET A 469 -23.06 20.11 -4.05
C MET A 469 -22.51 18.73 -4.37
N LEU A 470 -22.39 17.83 -3.38
CA LEU A 470 -21.84 16.49 -3.59
C LEU A 470 -22.63 15.72 -4.66
N HIS A 471 -23.96 15.70 -4.55
CA HIS A 471 -24.79 14.93 -5.46
C HIS A 471 -24.93 15.59 -6.84
N LEU A 472 -25.05 16.91 -6.92
CA LEU A 472 -25.02 17.63 -8.20
C LEU A 472 -23.68 17.45 -8.93
N TRP A 473 -22.58 17.31 -8.19
CA TRP A 473 -21.25 17.19 -8.77
C TRP A 473 -20.95 15.76 -9.25
N TYR A 474 -21.28 14.73 -8.46
CA TYR A 474 -20.78 13.36 -8.65
C TYR A 474 -21.83 12.28 -8.85
N SER A 475 -23.11 12.54 -8.54
CA SER A 475 -24.17 11.52 -8.67
C SER A 475 -24.97 11.71 -9.96
N ALA A 476 -25.11 10.64 -10.74
CA ALA A 476 -25.88 10.62 -11.99
C ALA A 476 -27.38 10.86 -11.74
N LEU A 477 -27.92 10.39 -10.63
CA LEU A 477 -29.27 10.71 -10.19
C LEU A 477 -29.19 11.55 -8.92
N ILE A 478 -30.24 12.32 -8.65
CA ILE A 478 -30.42 13.11 -7.45
C ILE A 478 -31.84 12.91 -6.92
N PRO A 479 -32.10 13.21 -5.63
CA PRO A 479 -33.45 13.22 -5.11
C PRO A 479 -34.34 14.29 -5.76
N LYS A 480 -35.60 13.95 -6.06
CA LYS A 480 -36.56 14.92 -6.60
C LYS A 480 -36.70 16.20 -5.75
N ALA A 481 -36.66 16.06 -4.43
CA ALA A 481 -36.71 17.19 -3.49
C ALA A 481 -35.51 18.14 -3.65
N MET A 482 -34.33 17.60 -3.99
CA MET A 482 -33.13 18.40 -4.26
C MET A 482 -33.31 19.25 -5.51
N LEU A 483 -33.86 18.69 -6.59
CA LEU A 483 -34.16 19.45 -7.82
C LEU A 483 -35.23 20.54 -7.58
N GLN A 484 -36.26 20.23 -6.79
CA GLN A 484 -37.30 21.21 -6.42
C GLN A 484 -36.70 22.39 -5.65
N THR A 485 -35.79 22.11 -4.72
CA THR A 485 -35.11 23.14 -3.92
C THR A 485 -34.13 23.95 -4.77
N LEU A 486 -33.40 23.29 -5.67
CA LEU A 486 -32.54 23.95 -6.66
C LEU A 486 -33.32 24.95 -7.49
N ARG A 487 -34.51 24.57 -7.97
CA ARG A 487 -35.40 25.46 -8.70
C ARG A 487 -35.98 26.57 -7.84
N SER A 488 -36.40 26.30 -6.61
CA SER A 488 -36.99 27.36 -5.77
C SER A 488 -35.96 28.45 -5.41
N LYS A 489 -34.71 28.08 -5.18
CA LYS A 489 -33.65 28.99 -4.72
C LYS A 489 -32.82 29.61 -5.86
N VAL A 490 -32.52 28.88 -6.94
CA VAL A 490 -31.54 29.33 -7.96
C VAL A 490 -32.19 29.83 -9.26
N LEU A 491 -33.24 29.16 -9.76
CA LEU A 491 -33.92 29.55 -11.01
C LEU A 491 -34.35 31.04 -11.04
N PRO A 492 -34.92 31.64 -9.97
CA PRO A 492 -35.35 33.05 -10.01
C PRO A 492 -34.20 34.02 -10.33
N LEU A 493 -32.96 33.70 -9.92
CA LEU A 493 -31.79 34.53 -10.18
C LEU A 493 -31.43 34.52 -11.67
N VAL A 494 -31.43 33.34 -12.29
CA VAL A 494 -31.11 33.16 -13.71
C VAL A 494 -32.24 33.72 -14.59
N GLN A 495 -33.49 33.36 -14.29
CA GLN A 495 -34.67 33.84 -15.01
C GLN A 495 -34.77 35.37 -15.01
N SER A 496 -34.44 36.03 -13.89
CA SER A 496 -34.44 37.49 -13.84
C SER A 496 -33.46 38.13 -14.82
N VAL A 497 -32.34 37.48 -15.13
CA VAL A 497 -31.36 37.99 -16.09
C VAL A 497 -31.89 37.78 -17.51
N SER A 498 -32.30 36.56 -17.85
CA SER A 498 -32.82 36.22 -19.18
C SER A 498 -34.02 37.10 -19.56
N ASN A 499 -34.95 37.37 -18.63
CA ASN A 499 -36.09 38.27 -18.88
C ASN A 499 -35.66 39.71 -19.16
N LYS A 500 -34.63 40.22 -18.48
CA LYS A 500 -34.11 41.59 -18.65
C LYS A 500 -33.27 41.75 -19.91
N THR A 501 -32.78 40.64 -20.47
CA THR A 501 -31.92 40.64 -21.66
C THR A 501 -32.53 39.95 -22.87
N LYS A 502 -33.86 39.73 -22.85
CA LYS A 502 -34.59 39.05 -23.93
C LYS A 502 -34.38 39.69 -25.31
N ASP A 503 -34.26 41.01 -25.36
CA ASP A 503 -34.16 41.80 -26.60
C ASP A 503 -32.69 42.03 -27.05
N LYS A 504 -31.71 41.51 -26.31
CA LYS A 504 -30.29 41.61 -26.70
C LYS A 504 -29.93 40.54 -27.74
N SER A 505 -28.96 40.84 -28.60
CA SER A 505 -28.45 39.86 -29.57
C SER A 505 -27.86 38.63 -28.84
N PRO A 506 -27.92 37.43 -29.45
CA PRO A 506 -27.38 36.20 -28.86
C PRO A 506 -25.90 36.31 -28.45
N GLU A 507 -25.10 37.08 -29.18
CA GLU A 507 -23.66 37.29 -28.97
C GLU A 507 -23.36 38.41 -27.96
N ALA A 508 -24.37 39.18 -27.54
CA ALA A 508 -24.17 40.29 -26.63
C ALA A 508 -23.65 39.78 -25.28
N LEU A 509 -22.52 40.32 -24.83
CA LEU A 509 -21.97 39.99 -23.53
C LEU A 509 -22.81 40.62 -22.41
N VAL A 510 -23.32 39.80 -21.51
CA VAL A 510 -24.18 40.19 -20.39
C VAL A 510 -23.47 39.86 -19.08
N SER A 511 -23.28 40.88 -18.26
CA SER A 511 -22.72 40.77 -16.91
C SER A 511 -23.81 40.95 -15.85
N LYS A 512 -23.87 40.04 -14.89
CA LYS A 512 -24.71 40.15 -13.69
C LYS A 512 -23.88 39.92 -12.44
N LYS A 513 -24.03 40.81 -11.45
CA LYS A 513 -23.48 40.62 -10.09
C LYS A 513 -24.62 40.33 -9.11
N TRP A 514 -24.43 39.31 -8.28
CA TRP A 514 -25.22 39.02 -7.08
C TRP A 514 -24.31 39.14 -5.84
N THR A 515 -24.90 39.51 -4.70
CA THR A 515 -24.20 39.67 -3.42
C THR A 515 -24.93 38.85 -2.36
N PHE A 516 -24.18 38.10 -1.57
CA PHE A 516 -24.64 37.15 -0.57
C PHE A 516 -23.85 37.40 0.73
N GLY A 517 -24.42 38.19 1.63
CA GLY A 517 -23.68 38.68 2.80
C GLY A 517 -22.46 39.50 2.39
N THR A 518 -21.28 39.10 2.86
CA THR A 518 -19.97 39.68 2.52
C THR A 518 -19.39 39.17 1.20
N SER A 519 -19.96 38.10 0.64
CA SER A 519 -19.50 37.46 -0.58
C SER A 519 -20.29 37.89 -1.82
N SER A 520 -19.73 37.73 -3.02
CA SER A 520 -20.42 38.08 -4.27
C SER A 520 -19.99 37.22 -5.44
N LEU A 521 -20.89 37.07 -6.41
CA LEU A 521 -20.64 36.42 -7.70
C LEU A 521 -20.97 37.37 -8.84
N ARG A 522 -19.99 37.67 -9.68
CA ARG A 522 -20.19 38.30 -10.99
C ARG A 522 -20.06 37.24 -12.08
N LEU A 523 -21.13 37.05 -12.84
CA LEU A 523 -21.16 36.14 -13.98
C LEU A 523 -21.23 36.94 -15.28
N VAL A 524 -20.35 36.63 -16.23
CA VAL A 524 -20.24 37.30 -17.53
C VAL A 524 -20.30 36.27 -18.64
N LEU A 525 -21.45 36.19 -19.32
CA LEU A 525 -21.70 35.24 -20.41
C LEU A 525 -22.31 35.98 -21.61
N GLN A 526 -22.16 35.42 -22.81
CA GLN A 526 -22.98 35.85 -23.94
C GLN A 526 -24.46 35.55 -23.67
N LYS A 527 -25.37 36.35 -24.22
CA LYS A 527 -26.81 36.23 -23.95
C LYS A 527 -27.34 34.82 -24.24
N HIS A 528 -26.93 34.19 -25.33
CA HIS A 528 -27.40 32.84 -25.64
C HIS A 528 -26.97 31.80 -24.58
N TYR A 529 -25.81 31.97 -23.96
CA TYR A 529 -25.37 31.10 -22.86
C TYR A 529 -26.15 31.32 -21.56
N TRP A 530 -26.74 32.50 -21.35
CA TRP A 530 -27.73 32.70 -20.28
C TRP A 530 -29.02 31.91 -20.53
N ASP A 531 -29.46 31.83 -21.80
CA ASP A 531 -30.61 31.03 -22.18
C ASP A 531 -30.32 29.52 -22.00
N VAL A 532 -29.12 29.06 -22.36
CA VAL A 532 -28.66 27.68 -22.08
C VAL A 532 -28.59 27.41 -20.57
N LEU A 533 -28.08 28.34 -19.77
CA LEU A 533 -28.06 28.20 -18.31
C LEU A 533 -29.46 28.04 -17.72
N LEU A 534 -30.46 28.72 -18.29
CA LEU A 534 -31.85 28.62 -17.87
C LEU A 534 -32.44 27.22 -18.12
N GLN A 535 -32.08 26.59 -19.24
CA GLN A 535 -32.57 25.27 -19.64
C GLN A 535 -32.31 24.18 -18.59
N TYR A 536 -31.23 24.28 -17.80
CA TYR A 536 -30.92 23.33 -16.72
C TYR A 536 -32.03 23.22 -15.65
N PHE A 537 -32.91 24.22 -15.56
CA PHE A 537 -33.97 24.32 -14.57
C PHE A 537 -35.37 24.11 -15.16
N GLU A 538 -35.55 24.22 -16.48
CA GLU A 538 -36.86 24.17 -17.13
C GLU A 538 -37.46 22.75 -17.10
N ASN A 539 -38.78 22.63 -16.94
CA ASN A 539 -39.53 21.37 -16.99
C ASN A 539 -39.75 20.90 -18.45
N ARG A 540 -38.72 20.84 -19.27
CA ARG A 540 -38.84 20.27 -20.62
C ARG A 540 -38.48 18.80 -20.52
N ASP A 541 -39.46 17.93 -20.74
CA ASP A 541 -39.37 16.47 -20.91
C ASP A 541 -38.04 15.86 -20.43
N TYR A 542 -37.82 15.83 -19.11
CA TYR A 542 -36.63 15.18 -18.56
C TYR A 542 -36.58 13.76 -19.09
N LEU A 543 -35.40 13.37 -19.55
CA LEU A 543 -35.12 12.01 -19.97
C LEU A 543 -35.67 11.03 -18.91
N PRO A 544 -36.53 10.06 -19.27
CA PRO A 544 -37.02 9.10 -18.30
C PRO A 544 -35.85 8.43 -17.56
N THR A 545 -36.01 8.19 -16.26
CA THR A 545 -34.91 7.70 -15.40
C THR A 545 -34.26 6.43 -15.92
N ASP A 546 -35.03 5.53 -16.53
CA ASP A 546 -34.51 4.30 -17.13
C ASP A 546 -33.71 4.55 -18.40
N ASP A 547 -34.09 5.53 -19.21
CA ASP A 547 -33.30 5.97 -20.37
C ASP A 547 -31.99 6.63 -19.93
N ALA A 548 -32.02 7.44 -18.87
CA ALA A 548 -30.83 8.04 -18.28
C ALA A 548 -29.84 6.98 -17.77
N LYS A 549 -30.36 5.94 -17.08
CA LYS A 549 -29.56 4.80 -16.64
C LYS A 549 -28.96 4.04 -17.82
N ARG A 550 -29.75 3.75 -18.86
CA ARG A 550 -29.28 3.07 -20.10
C ARG A 550 -28.21 3.87 -20.82
N ALA A 551 -28.41 5.17 -21.01
CA ALA A 551 -27.46 6.04 -21.69
C ALA A 551 -26.10 6.06 -20.96
N ARG A 552 -26.12 6.11 -19.62
CA ARG A 552 -24.91 6.07 -18.80
C ARG A 552 -24.21 4.72 -18.85
N THR A 553 -24.93 3.61 -18.70
CA THR A 553 -24.32 2.27 -18.71
C THR A 553 -23.83 1.87 -20.10
N ALA A 554 -24.42 2.40 -21.18
CA ALA A 554 -23.91 2.25 -22.53
C ALA A 554 -22.48 2.82 -22.71
N THR A 555 -22.09 3.78 -21.87
CA THR A 555 -20.72 4.32 -21.81
C THR A 555 -19.89 3.62 -20.73
N THR A 556 -20.36 3.65 -19.47
CA THR A 556 -19.58 3.20 -18.31
C THR A 556 -19.40 1.69 -18.20
N LEU A 557 -20.27 0.91 -18.85
CA LEU A 557 -20.23 -0.56 -18.90
C LEU A 557 -20.21 -1.07 -20.35
N ALA A 558 -19.67 -0.27 -21.27
CA ALA A 558 -19.60 -0.63 -22.67
C ALA A 558 -18.85 -1.97 -22.88
N PRO A 559 -19.34 -2.89 -23.72
CA PRO A 559 -18.69 -4.20 -23.91
C PRO A 559 -17.23 -4.12 -24.36
N ASN A 560 -16.89 -3.12 -25.17
CA ASN A 560 -15.52 -2.86 -25.63
C ASN A 560 -14.60 -2.29 -24.53
N ALA A 561 -15.16 -1.70 -23.47
CA ALA A 561 -14.43 -1.21 -22.31
C ALA A 561 -14.14 -2.31 -21.27
N LYS A 562 -14.77 -3.49 -21.38
CA LYS A 562 -14.69 -4.59 -20.40
C LYS A 562 -13.25 -4.92 -19.99
N ASP A 563 -12.37 -5.17 -20.96
CA ASP A 563 -10.97 -5.53 -20.68
C ASP A 563 -10.23 -4.39 -19.94
N TYR A 564 -10.54 -3.14 -20.26
CA TYR A 564 -9.93 -1.96 -19.62
C TYR A 564 -10.43 -1.77 -18.18
N ILE A 565 -11.72 -1.98 -17.95
CA ILE A 565 -12.35 -1.95 -16.63
C ILE A 565 -11.73 -3.04 -15.74
N GLU A 566 -11.72 -4.28 -16.21
CA GLU A 566 -11.19 -5.42 -15.45
C GLU A 566 -9.69 -5.28 -15.17
N ARG A 567 -8.93 -4.68 -16.09
CA ARG A 567 -7.54 -4.27 -15.86
C ARG A 567 -7.41 -3.31 -14.70
N HIS A 568 -8.23 -2.27 -14.64
CA HIS A 568 -8.23 -1.35 -13.51
C HIS A 568 -8.66 -2.04 -12.21
N LEU A 569 -9.74 -2.82 -12.21
CA LEU A 569 -10.20 -3.58 -11.04
C LEU A 569 -9.13 -4.50 -10.46
N TYR A 570 -8.28 -5.10 -11.31
CA TYR A 570 -7.19 -5.96 -10.85
C TYR A 570 -6.09 -5.20 -10.08
N THR A 571 -5.95 -3.88 -10.30
CA THR A 571 -5.08 -3.00 -9.50
C THR A 571 -5.67 -2.64 -8.14
N LEU A 572 -6.99 -2.78 -7.97
CA LEU A 572 -7.70 -2.46 -6.73
C LEU A 572 -7.74 -3.66 -5.77
N ASN A 573 -7.85 -3.38 -4.47
CA ASN A 573 -8.14 -4.40 -3.47
C ASN A 573 -9.58 -4.97 -3.63
N ARG A 574 -9.82 -6.18 -3.12
CA ARG A 574 -11.09 -6.94 -3.32
C ARG A 574 -12.37 -6.16 -2.97
N MET A 575 -12.33 -5.32 -1.93
CA MET A 575 -13.52 -4.57 -1.51
C MET A 575 -13.68 -3.28 -2.32
N SER A 576 -12.57 -2.64 -2.69
CA SER A 576 -12.58 -1.48 -3.59
C SER A 576 -13.09 -1.82 -4.99
N ARG A 577 -12.85 -3.04 -5.49
CA ARG A 577 -13.43 -3.51 -6.77
C ARG A 577 -14.95 -3.41 -6.78
N ARG A 578 -15.59 -3.83 -5.68
CA ARG A 578 -17.04 -3.81 -5.53
C ARG A 578 -17.57 -2.39 -5.44
N GLY A 579 -16.90 -1.52 -4.66
CA GLY A 579 -17.24 -0.10 -4.62
C GLY A 579 -17.16 0.55 -6.01
N HIS A 580 -16.07 0.26 -6.74
CA HIS A 580 -15.85 0.80 -8.08
C HIS A 580 -16.92 0.33 -9.07
N MET A 581 -17.19 -0.98 -9.11
CA MET A 581 -18.24 -1.51 -9.98
C MET A 581 -19.65 -1.06 -9.58
N LYS A 582 -19.90 -0.86 -8.28
CA LYS A 582 -21.15 -0.28 -7.80
C LYS A 582 -21.34 1.13 -8.36
N PHE A 583 -20.36 2.02 -8.15
CA PHE A 583 -20.38 3.38 -8.73
C PHE A 583 -20.50 3.36 -10.26
N ARG A 584 -19.77 2.48 -10.96
CA ARG A 584 -19.93 2.34 -12.42
C ARG A 584 -21.33 1.86 -12.82
N THR A 585 -22.04 1.13 -11.98
CA THR A 585 -23.36 0.55 -12.28
C THR A 585 -24.53 1.45 -11.88
N ASP A 586 -24.47 2.15 -10.75
CA ASP A 586 -25.52 3.07 -10.31
C ASP A 586 -25.23 4.54 -10.64
N GLY A 587 -23.96 4.92 -10.73
CA GLY A 587 -23.52 6.30 -10.93
C GLY A 587 -23.68 7.17 -9.69
N LEU A 588 -23.76 6.60 -8.48
CA LEU A 588 -24.07 7.32 -7.25
C LEU A 588 -22.87 7.33 -6.31
N LEU A 589 -22.39 8.52 -5.94
CA LEU A 589 -21.37 8.66 -4.91
C LEU A 589 -22.03 8.56 -3.53
N LEU A 590 -22.02 7.37 -2.95
CA LEU A 590 -22.60 7.06 -1.64
C LEU A 590 -21.74 6.03 -0.88
N PRO A 591 -21.83 5.99 0.46
CA PRO A 591 -21.31 4.87 1.23
C PRO A 591 -21.87 3.52 0.78
N PHE A 592 -21.03 2.49 0.85
CA PHE A 592 -21.38 1.15 0.43
C PHE A 592 -22.51 0.59 1.31
N GLY A 593 -23.67 0.35 0.68
CA GLY A 593 -24.89 -0.14 1.35
C GLY A 593 -25.92 0.95 1.68
N SER A 594 -25.67 2.20 1.34
CA SER A 594 -26.69 3.26 1.41
C SER A 594 -27.89 2.96 0.52
N SER A 595 -29.08 3.40 0.97
CA SER A 595 -30.29 3.34 0.15
C SER A 595 -30.16 4.27 -1.05
N ILE A 596 -30.63 3.79 -2.20
CA ILE A 596 -30.67 4.57 -3.45
C ILE A 596 -32.12 4.89 -3.87
N GLN A 597 -33.10 4.55 -3.04
CA GLN A 597 -34.52 4.65 -3.41
C GLN A 597 -34.96 6.09 -3.73
N GLU A 598 -34.39 7.07 -3.02
CA GLU A 598 -34.71 8.48 -3.22
C GLU A 598 -34.02 9.07 -4.46
N PHE A 599 -33.01 8.41 -5.03
CA PHE A 599 -32.25 8.87 -6.19
C PHE A 599 -32.98 8.51 -7.48
N ASP A 600 -34.08 9.20 -7.75
CA ASP A 600 -35.05 8.89 -8.81
C ASP A 600 -35.03 9.86 -10.00
N THR A 601 -34.30 10.98 -9.89
CA THR A 601 -34.34 12.08 -10.86
C THR A 601 -32.97 12.23 -11.55
N PRO A 602 -32.89 12.24 -12.89
CA PRO A 602 -31.63 12.49 -13.60
C PRO A 602 -31.00 13.81 -13.21
N ASN A 603 -29.69 13.78 -12.93
CA ASN A 603 -28.96 14.98 -12.55
C ASN A 603 -28.87 15.94 -13.75
N PRO A 604 -29.47 17.13 -13.67
CA PRO A 604 -29.48 18.09 -14.77
C PRO A 604 -28.08 18.53 -15.21
N LEU A 605 -27.07 18.41 -14.34
CA LEU A 605 -25.70 18.85 -14.61
C LEU A 605 -24.83 17.77 -15.27
N LEU A 606 -25.30 16.51 -15.34
CA LEU A 606 -24.55 15.40 -15.92
C LEU A 606 -25.20 14.80 -17.17
N TYR A 607 -26.47 15.13 -17.44
CA TYR A 607 -27.19 14.68 -18.62
C TYR A 607 -27.50 15.86 -19.55
N HIS A 608 -27.31 15.67 -20.86
CA HIS A 608 -27.83 16.61 -21.86
C HIS A 608 -29.35 16.53 -21.91
N GLN A 609 -30.03 17.67 -21.70
CA GLN A 609 -31.49 17.73 -21.54
C GLN A 609 -32.28 17.97 -22.85
N HIS A 610 -31.61 18.25 -23.96
CA HIS A 610 -32.26 18.56 -25.23
C HIS A 610 -31.95 17.50 -26.30
N HIS A 611 -32.97 16.74 -26.72
CA HIS A 611 -32.90 15.91 -27.92
C HIS A 611 -34.29 15.83 -28.59
N PRO A 612 -34.51 16.51 -29.73
CA PRO A 612 -35.82 16.57 -30.39
C PRO A 612 -36.08 15.45 -31.44
N GLY A 613 -35.17 14.46 -31.59
CA GLY A 613 -35.27 13.43 -32.64
C GLY A 613 -34.89 12.01 -32.20
N PRO A 614 -34.87 11.01 -33.11
CA PRO A 614 -34.29 9.70 -32.84
C PRO A 614 -32.78 9.81 -32.64
N ILE A 615 -32.25 9.09 -31.65
CA ILE A 615 -30.85 9.16 -31.20
C ILE A 615 -29.91 8.80 -32.36
N HIS A 616 -29.16 9.77 -32.87
CA HIS A 616 -28.03 9.52 -33.77
C HIS A 616 -26.78 9.16 -32.95
N HIS A 617 -25.95 8.25 -33.45
CA HIS A 617 -24.76 7.70 -32.78
C HIS A 617 -23.70 8.72 -32.28
N GLN A 618 -23.87 10.02 -32.55
CA GLN A 618 -22.86 11.05 -32.30
C GLN A 618 -23.21 12.03 -31.16
N GLU A 619 -24.47 12.14 -30.72
CA GLU A 619 -24.85 13.02 -29.61
C GLU A 619 -25.07 12.22 -28.33
N GLN A 620 -24.03 12.09 -27.51
CA GLN A 620 -24.11 11.30 -26.28
C GLN A 620 -24.84 12.07 -25.17
N ILE A 621 -26.04 11.59 -24.85
CA ILE A 621 -26.86 12.02 -23.71
C ILE A 621 -26.05 12.02 -22.40
N TRP A 622 -25.14 11.05 -22.24
CA TRP A 622 -24.15 11.00 -21.17
C TRP A 622 -22.79 11.48 -21.73
N PRO A 623 -22.36 12.72 -21.42
CA PRO A 623 -21.16 13.31 -22.03
C PRO A 623 -19.86 12.99 -21.30
N VAL A 624 -19.91 12.19 -20.24
CA VAL A 624 -18.77 11.93 -19.37
C VAL A 624 -18.02 10.68 -19.81
N LEU A 625 -16.69 10.75 -19.86
CA LEU A 625 -15.83 9.62 -20.21
C LEU A 625 -16.03 8.48 -19.22
N ASP A 626 -15.97 7.24 -19.69
CA ASP A 626 -16.07 6.05 -18.86
C ASP A 626 -14.92 5.93 -17.82
N THR A 627 -13.78 6.57 -18.08
CA THR A 627 -12.61 6.62 -17.20
C THR A 627 -12.70 7.70 -16.13
N SER A 628 -13.68 8.61 -16.21
CA SER A 628 -13.89 9.62 -15.17
C SER A 628 -14.33 8.94 -13.88
N ASP A 629 -13.61 9.20 -12.78
CA ASP A 629 -13.94 8.69 -11.46
C ASP A 629 -13.72 9.77 -10.39
N PRO A 630 -14.66 10.00 -9.45
CA PRO A 630 -14.48 10.95 -8.35
C PRO A 630 -13.22 10.70 -7.50
N LEU A 631 -12.73 9.45 -7.42
CA LEU A 631 -11.52 9.09 -6.70
C LEU A 631 -10.24 9.68 -7.31
N ALA A 632 -10.21 9.91 -8.63
CA ALA A 632 -9.08 10.59 -9.27
C ALA A 632 -9.07 12.09 -8.93
N GLY A 633 -10.23 12.64 -8.58
CA GLY A 633 -10.41 14.07 -8.42
C GLY A 633 -9.98 14.65 -7.07
N TRP A 634 -9.65 13.81 -6.10
CA TRP A 634 -9.30 14.26 -4.74
C TRP A 634 -8.18 13.41 -4.18
N SER A 635 -7.42 13.97 -3.23
CA SER A 635 -6.25 13.28 -2.68
C SER A 635 -6.68 11.99 -1.96
N PRO A 636 -6.28 10.80 -2.45
CA PRO A 636 -6.59 9.55 -1.76
C PRO A 636 -5.93 9.48 -0.38
N LEU A 637 -4.77 10.12 -0.22
CA LEU A 637 -4.04 10.24 1.04
C LEU A 637 -4.79 11.10 2.07
N GLU A 638 -5.44 12.19 1.64
CA GLU A 638 -6.27 13.00 2.54
C GLU A 638 -7.58 12.30 2.88
N ALA A 639 -8.26 11.73 1.88
CA ALA A 639 -9.50 10.99 2.12
C ALA A 639 -9.26 9.82 3.10
N ARG A 640 -8.10 9.15 3.04
CA ARG A 640 -7.70 8.07 3.96
C ARG A 640 -7.69 8.48 5.43
N LYS A 641 -7.52 9.76 5.75
CA LYS A 641 -7.59 10.26 7.14
C LYS A 641 -8.99 10.12 7.73
N VAL A 642 -10.03 9.98 6.89
CA VAL A 642 -11.39 9.71 7.35
C VAL A 642 -11.51 8.25 7.81
N VAL A 643 -11.78 8.09 9.10
CA VAL A 643 -11.95 6.77 9.74
C VAL A 643 -13.41 6.34 9.63
N LEU A 644 -13.63 5.22 8.94
CA LEU A 644 -14.95 4.60 8.80
C LEU A 644 -15.03 3.27 9.55
N THR A 645 -16.24 2.91 10.01
CA THR A 645 -16.56 1.57 10.50
C THR A 645 -16.31 0.52 9.40
N ALA A 646 -16.70 0.82 8.16
CA ALA A 646 -16.40 0.00 6.98
C ALA A 646 -15.02 0.39 6.41
N LYS A 647 -13.95 -0.17 6.98
CA LYS A 647 -12.55 0.22 6.67
C LYS A 647 -12.15 0.18 5.18
N PHE A 648 -12.85 -0.60 4.34
CA PHE A 648 -12.52 -0.76 2.92
C PHE A 648 -13.54 -0.13 1.96
N ASP A 649 -14.47 0.67 2.48
CA ASP A 649 -15.40 1.43 1.66
C ASP A 649 -14.75 2.73 1.14
N VAL A 650 -14.07 2.63 0.00
CA VAL A 650 -13.34 3.76 -0.60
C VAL A 650 -14.27 4.89 -1.06
N TYR A 651 -15.46 4.58 -1.58
CA TYR A 651 -16.43 5.60 -2.02
C TYR A 651 -17.16 6.22 -0.83
N GLY A 652 -17.48 5.44 0.21
CA GLY A 652 -18.01 6.00 1.47
C GLY A 652 -17.00 6.90 2.17
N ARG A 653 -15.72 6.56 2.09
CA ARG A 653 -14.65 7.40 2.63
C ARG A 653 -14.53 8.70 1.85
N LEU A 654 -14.52 8.62 0.52
CA LEU A 654 -14.54 9.80 -0.34
C LEU A 654 -15.78 10.65 -0.06
N TYR A 655 -16.97 10.04 0.03
CA TYR A 655 -18.23 10.73 0.37
C TYR A 655 -18.10 11.56 1.64
N GLN A 656 -17.63 10.95 2.73
CA GLN A 656 -17.47 11.64 4.01
C GLN A 656 -16.40 12.74 3.96
N TYR A 657 -15.29 12.48 3.25
CA TYR A 657 -14.26 13.50 3.01
C TYR A 657 -14.84 14.72 2.27
N LEU A 658 -15.56 14.50 1.17
CA LEU A 658 -16.14 15.56 0.35
C LEU A 658 -17.24 16.32 1.06
N LEU A 659 -18.09 15.65 1.82
CA LEU A 659 -19.10 16.30 2.65
C LEU A 659 -18.44 17.28 3.63
N GLY A 660 -17.33 16.87 4.25
CA GLY A 660 -16.52 17.73 5.12
C GLY A 660 -15.86 18.90 4.39
N GLN A 661 -15.33 18.69 3.18
CA GLN A 661 -14.74 19.75 2.35
C GLN A 661 -15.79 20.78 1.93
N PHE A 662 -16.94 20.34 1.41
CA PHE A 662 -17.99 21.23 0.92
C PHE A 662 -18.69 21.99 2.05
N LYS A 663 -18.89 21.36 3.21
CA LYS A 663 -19.42 22.06 4.40
C LYS A 663 -18.49 23.18 4.83
N GLN A 664 -17.19 22.91 4.93
CA GLN A 664 -16.19 23.93 5.29
C GLN A 664 -16.11 25.04 4.25
N PHE A 665 -16.16 24.69 2.96
CA PHE A 665 -16.19 25.67 1.88
C PHE A 665 -17.41 26.59 1.98
N ALA A 666 -18.61 26.03 2.06
CA ALA A 666 -19.86 26.78 2.16
C ALA A 666 -19.88 27.66 3.42
N GLN A 667 -19.38 27.15 4.55
CA GLN A 667 -19.25 27.94 5.79
C GLN A 667 -18.30 29.12 5.60
N LYS A 668 -17.09 28.89 5.07
CA LYS A 668 -16.10 29.95 4.88
C LYS A 668 -16.57 31.05 3.93
N ILE A 669 -17.19 30.70 2.81
CA ILE A 669 -17.66 31.72 1.87
C ILE A 669 -18.85 32.52 2.41
N LYS A 670 -19.62 31.95 3.36
CA LYS A 670 -20.72 32.64 4.04
C LYS A 670 -20.20 33.60 5.11
N ASP A 671 -19.15 33.20 5.83
CA ASP A 671 -18.59 33.98 6.96
C ASP A 671 -17.55 35.03 6.51
N GLY A 672 -16.89 34.81 5.37
CA GLY A 672 -15.78 35.63 4.90
C GLY A 672 -16.11 36.49 3.66
N PRO A 673 -15.25 37.46 3.33
CA PRO A 673 -15.41 38.30 2.15
C PRO A 673 -14.78 37.66 0.89
N PHE A 674 -15.57 36.91 0.12
CA PHE A 674 -15.14 36.29 -1.13
C PHE A 674 -15.78 36.95 -2.36
N LYS A 675 -14.98 37.26 -3.38
CA LYS A 675 -15.46 37.87 -4.63
C LYS A 675 -15.18 36.93 -5.80
N PHE A 676 -16.22 36.31 -6.32
CA PHE A 676 -16.14 35.42 -7.48
C PHE A 676 -16.46 36.19 -8.77
N HIS A 677 -15.66 35.97 -9.79
CA HIS A 677 -15.87 36.48 -11.14
C HIS A 677 -15.74 35.33 -12.12
N TYR A 678 -16.80 34.97 -12.84
CA TYR A 678 -16.77 33.86 -13.79
C TYR A 678 -17.09 34.36 -15.19
N PHE A 679 -16.16 34.09 -16.11
CA PHE A 679 -16.22 34.40 -17.53
C PHE A 679 -16.35 33.11 -18.36
N ASN A 680 -17.01 33.20 -19.52
CA ASN A 680 -16.97 32.18 -20.56
C ASN A 680 -16.41 32.81 -21.85
N ILE A 681 -15.08 32.90 -21.90
CA ILE A 681 -14.35 33.65 -22.93
C ILE A 681 -13.14 32.82 -23.37
N GLN A 682 -12.83 32.83 -24.67
CA GLN A 682 -11.61 32.22 -25.17
C GLN A 682 -10.37 32.81 -24.47
N PRO A 683 -9.46 31.98 -23.92
CA PRO A 683 -8.40 32.48 -23.04
C PRO A 683 -7.51 33.61 -23.61
N PRO A 684 -7.13 33.62 -24.91
CA PRO A 684 -6.34 34.73 -25.48
C PRO A 684 -7.02 36.10 -25.38
N ASN A 685 -8.35 36.13 -25.39
CA ASN A 685 -9.15 37.36 -25.33
C ASN A 685 -9.44 37.80 -23.89
N LEU A 686 -9.26 36.92 -22.90
CA LEU A 686 -9.61 37.17 -21.50
C LEU A 686 -8.97 38.46 -20.93
N PRO A 687 -7.67 38.77 -21.15
CA PRO A 687 -7.07 39.99 -20.61
C PRO A 687 -7.78 41.29 -21.03
N HIS A 688 -8.30 41.33 -22.26
CA HIS A 688 -9.07 42.49 -22.76
C HIS A 688 -10.34 42.70 -21.93
N TYR A 689 -11.09 41.63 -21.68
CA TYR A 689 -12.33 41.71 -20.89
C TYR A 689 -12.04 41.96 -19.41
N LEU A 690 -11.02 41.35 -18.82
CA LEU A 690 -10.60 41.66 -17.44
C LEU A 690 -10.34 43.16 -17.27
N HIS A 691 -9.72 43.80 -18.26
CA HIS A 691 -9.51 45.25 -18.24
C HIS A 691 -10.82 46.04 -18.23
N GLN A 692 -11.80 45.68 -19.07
CA GLN A 692 -13.12 46.34 -19.10
C GLN A 692 -13.86 46.30 -17.75
N TYR A 693 -13.62 45.26 -16.95
CA TYR A 693 -14.27 45.07 -15.66
C TYR A 693 -13.45 45.56 -14.45
N GLY A 694 -12.32 46.24 -14.67
CA GLY A 694 -11.44 46.76 -13.61
C GLY A 694 -10.60 45.69 -12.92
N LEU A 695 -10.36 44.56 -13.59
CA LEU A 695 -9.59 43.39 -13.11
C LEU A 695 -8.23 43.30 -13.82
N SER A 696 -7.63 44.44 -14.19
CA SER A 696 -6.53 44.59 -15.16
C SER A 696 -5.13 44.24 -14.64
N ARG A 697 -4.10 44.52 -15.48
CA ARG A 697 -2.67 44.14 -15.34
C ARG A 697 -2.07 44.34 -13.95
N GLY A 698 -1.21 43.41 -13.54
CA GLY A 698 -0.40 43.51 -12.33
C GLY A 698 -1.16 43.33 -11.02
N THR A 699 -2.33 42.69 -11.03
CA THR A 699 -3.21 42.62 -9.86
C THR A 699 -3.33 41.23 -9.24
N PHE A 700 -2.81 40.18 -9.87
CA PHE A 700 -2.97 38.80 -9.39
C PHE A 700 -1.76 38.29 -8.60
N ASP A 701 -2.02 37.63 -7.47
CA ASP A 701 -1.01 36.92 -6.68
C ASP A 701 -0.76 35.51 -7.25
N ARG A 702 -1.78 34.88 -7.86
CA ARG A 702 -1.68 33.60 -8.54
C ARG A 702 -2.41 33.66 -9.87
N VAL A 703 -1.77 33.16 -10.93
CA VAL A 703 -2.40 32.98 -12.24
C VAL A 703 -2.19 31.53 -12.67
N GLU A 704 -3.25 30.75 -12.74
CA GLU A 704 -3.24 29.40 -13.27
C GLU A 704 -3.83 29.42 -14.69
N VAL A 705 -3.19 28.71 -15.60
CA VAL A 705 -3.57 28.66 -17.03
C VAL A 705 -3.78 27.23 -17.52
N TYR A 706 -3.94 26.27 -16.60
CA TYR A 706 -4.05 24.84 -16.84
C TYR A 706 -3.02 24.36 -17.88
N ASN A 707 -3.48 23.66 -18.91
CA ASN A 707 -2.67 23.09 -19.98
C ASN A 707 -2.47 23.99 -21.20
N LEU A 708 -2.80 25.29 -21.15
CA LEU A 708 -2.66 26.18 -22.30
C LEU A 708 -1.23 26.27 -22.85
N ALA A 709 -0.23 26.08 -21.98
CA ALA A 709 1.17 26.14 -22.36
C ALA A 709 1.65 24.88 -23.12
N ASP A 710 0.91 23.77 -23.10
CA ASP A 710 1.23 22.61 -23.94
C ASP A 710 1.18 23.01 -25.43
N THR A 711 2.08 22.44 -26.22
CA THR A 711 2.25 22.69 -27.66
C THR A 711 1.02 22.35 -28.51
N ARG A 712 0.09 21.56 -27.96
CA ARG A 712 -1.19 21.20 -28.59
C ARG A 712 -2.28 22.26 -28.42
N TYR A 713 -2.08 23.23 -27.52
CA TYR A 713 -3.02 24.33 -27.25
C TYR A 713 -2.46 25.66 -27.75
N LEU A 714 -2.20 26.63 -26.86
CA LEU A 714 -1.60 27.92 -27.27
C LEU A 714 -0.08 27.88 -27.35
N GLY A 715 0.55 26.91 -26.69
CA GLY A 715 1.99 26.81 -26.55
C GLY A 715 2.57 27.78 -25.51
N PRO A 716 3.86 27.59 -25.13
CA PRO A 716 4.46 28.30 -24.01
C PRO A 716 4.66 29.80 -24.31
N ALA A 717 5.05 30.16 -25.52
CA ALA A 717 5.31 31.57 -25.88
C ALA A 717 4.06 32.43 -25.75
N THR A 718 2.99 32.07 -26.48
CA THR A 718 1.72 32.80 -26.48
C THR A 718 1.10 32.86 -25.09
N THR A 719 1.12 31.73 -24.36
CA THR A 719 0.57 31.65 -23.01
C THR A 719 1.29 32.60 -22.05
N LEU A 720 2.62 32.57 -22.03
CA LEU A 720 3.41 33.43 -21.15
C LEU A 720 3.25 34.91 -21.51
N THR A 721 3.33 35.29 -22.78
CA THR A 721 3.19 36.69 -23.19
C THR A 721 1.79 37.26 -22.88
N THR A 722 0.76 36.40 -22.91
CA THR A 722 -0.64 36.81 -22.66
C THR A 722 -0.92 37.03 -21.17
N PHE A 723 -0.48 36.09 -20.31
CA PHE A 723 -0.94 36.04 -18.93
C PHE A 723 0.05 36.59 -17.90
N ILE A 724 1.36 36.63 -18.20
CA ILE A 724 2.35 37.23 -17.28
C ILE A 724 2.08 38.70 -16.94
N PRO A 725 1.62 39.57 -17.87
CA PRO A 725 1.30 40.96 -17.53
C PRO A 725 0.20 41.13 -16.48
N LEU A 726 -0.61 40.10 -16.23
CA LEU A 726 -1.65 40.10 -15.20
C LEU A 726 -1.07 39.87 -13.79
N LEU A 727 0.09 39.23 -13.70
CA LEU A 727 0.73 38.88 -12.44
C LEU A 727 1.33 40.11 -11.74
N LYS A 728 1.13 40.22 -10.43
CA LYS A 728 1.73 41.27 -9.58
C LYS A 728 3.25 41.33 -9.78
N PRO A 729 3.85 42.53 -9.81
CA PRO A 729 5.30 42.67 -9.83
C PRO A 729 5.90 42.13 -8.52
N ARG A 730 7.16 41.69 -8.55
CA ARG A 730 7.77 41.04 -7.38
C ARG A 730 7.92 41.95 -6.17
N LYS A 731 8.02 43.26 -6.40
CA LYS A 731 8.00 44.28 -5.35
C LYS A 731 6.70 44.30 -4.56
N ALA A 732 5.56 43.94 -5.17
CA ALA A 732 4.25 43.90 -4.52
C ALA A 732 3.96 42.52 -3.89
N ASN A 733 4.39 41.44 -4.54
CA ASN A 733 4.38 40.10 -3.96
C ASN A 733 5.55 39.27 -4.49
N PRO A 734 6.56 38.93 -3.67
CA PRO A 734 7.68 38.09 -4.11
C PRO A 734 7.28 36.63 -4.42
N HIS A 735 6.12 36.20 -3.91
CA HIS A 735 5.52 34.89 -4.14
C HIS A 735 4.54 34.87 -5.32
N ALA A 736 4.29 36.02 -5.96
CA ALA A 736 3.45 36.05 -7.15
C ALA A 736 3.98 35.08 -8.21
N THR A 737 3.08 34.22 -8.70
CA THR A 737 3.46 33.09 -9.56
C THR A 737 2.39 32.82 -10.61
N LEU A 738 2.82 32.58 -11.86
CA LEU A 738 2.00 31.97 -12.89
C LEU A 738 2.29 30.46 -12.94
N LEU A 739 1.26 29.63 -12.91
CA LEU A 739 1.33 28.17 -12.92
C LEU A 739 0.84 27.62 -14.25
N THR A 740 1.68 26.81 -14.89
CA THR A 740 1.34 26.04 -16.10
C THR A 740 1.43 24.55 -15.79
N LEU A 741 0.44 23.77 -16.23
CA LEU A 741 0.46 22.32 -16.22
C LEU A 741 0.80 21.80 -17.62
N PHE A 742 1.75 20.87 -17.72
CA PHE A 742 2.07 20.16 -18.96
C PHE A 742 1.65 18.70 -18.81
N THR A 743 0.64 18.27 -19.57
CA THR A 743 0.14 16.89 -19.55
C THR A 743 0.68 16.07 -20.74
N HIS A 744 1.16 16.72 -21.80
CA HIS A 744 1.61 16.06 -23.03
C HIS A 744 3.11 16.17 -23.32
N ALA A 745 3.79 17.17 -22.78
CA ALA A 745 5.20 17.48 -23.07
C ALA A 745 6.14 16.26 -23.11
N VAL A 746 6.09 15.40 -22.09
CA VAL A 746 7.00 14.25 -22.00
C VAL A 746 6.69 13.16 -23.02
N TYR A 747 5.42 13.00 -23.40
CA TYR A 747 4.99 12.02 -24.39
C TYR A 747 5.39 12.41 -25.81
N GLU A 748 5.56 13.70 -26.10
CA GLU A 748 6.00 14.19 -27.42
C GLU A 748 7.46 13.87 -27.76
N VAL A 749 8.27 13.54 -26.76
CA VAL A 749 9.71 13.27 -26.91
C VAL A 749 10.13 11.90 -26.40
N ALA A 750 9.20 11.13 -25.85
CA ALA A 750 9.42 9.76 -25.40
C ALA A 750 9.71 8.85 -26.59
N THR A 751 10.74 8.02 -26.46
CA THR A 751 11.11 7.01 -27.47
C THR A 751 10.94 5.60 -26.92
N PRO A 752 10.82 4.56 -27.77
CA PRO A 752 10.82 3.17 -27.32
C PRO A 752 12.04 2.79 -26.47
N THR A 753 13.20 3.35 -26.77
CA THR A 753 14.44 3.14 -25.99
C THR A 753 14.34 3.68 -24.57
N ASP A 754 13.69 4.83 -24.36
CA ASP A 754 13.47 5.38 -23.01
C ASP A 754 12.58 4.44 -22.18
N THR A 755 11.59 3.80 -22.80
CA THR A 755 10.75 2.79 -22.15
C THR A 755 11.57 1.57 -21.76
N LEU A 756 12.42 1.04 -22.63
CA LEU A 756 13.30 -0.09 -22.32
C LEU A 756 14.29 0.23 -21.18
N ASN A 757 14.94 1.40 -21.23
CA ASN A 757 15.87 1.83 -20.20
C ASN A 757 15.17 2.01 -18.84
N SER A 758 13.92 2.50 -18.84
CA SER A 758 13.14 2.63 -17.61
C SER A 758 12.87 1.29 -16.92
N ILE A 759 12.86 0.17 -17.67
CA ILE A 759 12.68 -1.16 -17.08
C ILE A 759 13.81 -1.43 -16.08
N THR A 760 15.06 -1.26 -16.47
CA THR A 760 16.21 -1.56 -15.59
C THR A 760 16.30 -0.67 -14.35
N THR A 761 15.85 0.58 -14.45
CA THR A 761 15.96 1.57 -13.36
C THR A 761 14.76 1.55 -12.42
N VAL A 762 13.56 1.26 -12.93
CA VAL A 762 12.32 1.28 -12.16
C VAL A 762 12.00 -0.11 -11.59
N TYR A 763 12.47 -1.19 -12.21
CA TYR A 763 12.20 -2.56 -11.76
C TYR A 763 12.58 -2.81 -10.30
N PRO A 764 13.79 -2.47 -9.83
CA PRO A 764 14.18 -2.72 -8.43
C PRO A 764 13.25 -2.02 -7.43
N ARG A 765 12.70 -0.87 -7.83
CA ARG A 765 11.76 -0.10 -7.01
C ARG A 765 10.39 -0.76 -6.99
N VAL A 766 9.86 -1.19 -8.13
CA VAL A 766 8.55 -1.84 -8.20
C VAL A 766 8.58 -3.23 -7.57
N SER A 767 9.69 -3.96 -7.69
CA SER A 767 9.88 -5.27 -7.06
C SER A 767 9.88 -5.24 -5.52
N ALA A 768 9.97 -4.05 -4.91
CA ALA A 768 9.81 -3.88 -3.46
C ALA A 768 8.33 -3.83 -3.01
N TYR A 769 7.40 -3.68 -3.95
CA TYR A 769 5.95 -3.64 -3.68
C TYR A 769 5.18 -4.77 -4.37
N LEU A 770 5.74 -5.33 -5.44
CA LEU A 770 5.12 -6.31 -6.31
C LEU A 770 6.13 -7.40 -6.71
N THR A 771 5.95 -8.60 -6.19
CA THR A 771 6.70 -9.78 -6.62
C THR A 771 6.18 -10.31 -7.96
N ILE A 772 7.09 -10.56 -8.90
CA ILE A 772 6.79 -11.36 -10.09
C ILE A 772 6.95 -12.83 -9.71
N THR A 773 5.86 -13.60 -9.75
CA THR A 773 5.88 -15.01 -9.34
C THR A 773 6.64 -15.93 -10.30
N ASN A 774 6.81 -15.55 -11.57
CA ASN A 774 7.54 -16.37 -12.55
C ASN A 774 8.13 -15.52 -13.69
N HIS A 775 9.44 -15.63 -13.95
CA HIS A 775 10.08 -14.95 -15.10
C HIS A 775 9.65 -15.54 -16.46
N ALA A 776 9.00 -16.69 -16.48
CA ALA A 776 8.38 -17.26 -17.69
C ALA A 776 7.06 -16.56 -18.10
N ASP A 777 6.49 -15.71 -17.24
CA ASP A 777 5.20 -15.02 -17.46
C ASP A 777 5.31 -13.72 -18.28
N TYR A 778 6.47 -13.44 -18.88
CA TYR A 778 6.68 -12.35 -19.85
C TYR A 778 6.07 -12.64 -21.23
N GLY A 779 5.26 -13.70 -21.35
CA GLY A 779 4.48 -13.95 -22.55
C GLY A 779 3.42 -12.86 -22.76
N TYR A 780 3.77 -11.79 -23.48
CA TYR A 780 2.82 -10.80 -24.01
C TYR A 780 1.99 -11.34 -25.20
N GLY A 781 1.86 -12.67 -25.30
CA GLY A 781 1.12 -13.35 -26.35
C GLY A 781 -0.39 -13.16 -26.22
N ASP A 782 -1.15 -14.12 -26.73
CA ASP A 782 -2.61 -13.99 -26.84
C ASP A 782 -3.36 -14.00 -25.50
N ALA A 783 -2.73 -14.26 -24.34
CA ALA A 783 -3.41 -14.16 -23.03
C ALA A 783 -2.41 -13.74 -21.95
N PRO A 784 -2.19 -12.43 -21.72
CA PRO A 784 -1.22 -11.95 -20.75
C PRO A 784 -1.69 -12.21 -19.33
N GLN A 785 -0.79 -12.74 -18.50
CA GLN A 785 -1.05 -12.97 -17.08
C GLN A 785 -1.42 -11.66 -16.37
N PRO A 786 -2.52 -11.60 -15.60
CA PRO A 786 -2.94 -10.38 -14.90
C PRO A 786 -1.88 -9.78 -13.97
N SER A 787 -1.05 -10.62 -13.34
CA SER A 787 0.09 -10.18 -12.52
C SER A 787 1.11 -9.39 -13.32
N SER A 788 1.45 -9.84 -14.53
CA SER A 788 2.35 -9.14 -15.46
C SER A 788 1.76 -7.80 -15.91
N VAL A 789 0.45 -7.76 -16.19
CA VAL A 789 -0.25 -6.50 -16.53
C VAL A 789 -0.16 -5.50 -15.39
N ARG A 790 -0.47 -5.93 -14.15
CA ARG A 790 -0.39 -5.09 -12.95
C ARG A 790 1.02 -4.57 -12.72
N PHE A 791 2.03 -5.43 -12.88
CA PHE A 791 3.43 -5.06 -12.74
C PHE A 791 3.83 -3.98 -13.75
N MET A 792 3.44 -4.12 -15.02
CA MET A 792 3.74 -3.13 -16.06
C MET A 792 3.04 -1.79 -15.82
N GLN A 793 1.81 -1.79 -15.28
CA GLN A 793 1.15 -0.56 -14.86
C GLN A 793 1.92 0.11 -13.70
N ALA A 794 2.40 -0.66 -12.72
CA ALA A 794 3.18 -0.13 -11.61
C ALA A 794 4.53 0.45 -12.07
N MET A 795 5.17 -0.19 -13.06
CA MET A 795 6.36 0.34 -13.74
C MET A 795 6.09 1.69 -14.39
N ALA A 796 4.95 1.84 -15.09
CA ALA A 796 4.56 3.12 -15.70
C ALA A 796 4.32 4.21 -14.65
N ALA A 797 3.65 3.89 -13.53
CA ALA A 797 3.37 4.82 -12.44
C ALA A 797 4.64 5.25 -11.65
N CYS A 798 5.65 4.38 -11.58
CA CYS A 798 6.92 4.66 -10.89
C CYS A 798 8.01 5.25 -11.79
N LYS A 799 7.72 5.51 -13.07
CA LYS A 799 8.68 6.04 -14.04
C LYS A 799 9.11 7.47 -13.70
N ASP A 800 10.39 7.76 -13.90
CA ASP A 800 10.94 9.10 -13.79
C ASP A 800 10.92 9.80 -15.17
N TYR A 801 10.32 10.99 -15.21
CA TYR A 801 10.12 11.77 -16.42
C TYR A 801 11.04 12.98 -16.54
N ASP A 802 11.96 13.23 -15.58
CA ASP A 802 12.79 14.44 -15.58
C ASP A 802 13.69 14.56 -16.81
N HIS A 803 14.31 13.46 -17.24
CA HIS A 803 15.13 13.44 -18.47
C HIS A 803 14.32 13.72 -19.74
N LEU A 804 13.06 13.29 -19.80
CA LEU A 804 12.15 13.57 -20.92
C LEU A 804 11.68 15.02 -20.90
N TRP A 805 11.37 15.55 -19.71
CA TRP A 805 11.09 16.96 -19.54
C TRP A 805 12.25 17.82 -20.04
N ASP A 806 13.48 17.53 -19.62
CA ASP A 806 14.66 18.29 -20.02
C ASP A 806 14.89 18.22 -21.55
N ARG A 807 14.60 17.07 -22.16
CA ARG A 807 14.66 16.90 -23.62
C ARG A 807 13.61 17.76 -24.32
N TRP A 808 12.37 17.75 -23.84
CA TRP A 808 11.29 18.58 -24.38
C TRP A 808 11.58 20.08 -24.21
N ALA A 809 12.02 20.50 -23.01
CA ALA A 809 12.35 21.90 -22.72
C ALA A 809 13.47 22.44 -23.62
N ARG A 810 14.45 21.60 -23.98
CA ARG A 810 15.47 21.95 -25.00
C ARG A 810 14.89 22.03 -26.41
N LYS A 811 14.02 21.07 -26.80
CA LYS A 811 13.39 21.03 -28.12
C LYS A 811 12.62 22.32 -28.44
N VAL A 812 11.94 22.89 -27.44
CA VAL A 812 11.14 24.13 -27.60
C VAL A 812 11.89 25.40 -27.22
N ASP A 813 13.17 25.31 -26.86
CA ASP A 813 13.99 26.39 -26.30
C ASP A 813 13.25 27.19 -25.22
N LEU A 814 12.81 26.48 -24.18
CA LEU A 814 11.97 27.05 -23.12
C LEU A 814 12.66 28.22 -22.40
N VAL A 815 14.00 28.26 -22.39
CA VAL A 815 14.79 29.35 -21.81
C VAL A 815 14.66 30.62 -22.64
N ALA A 816 14.80 30.53 -23.98
CA ALA A 816 14.60 31.68 -24.85
C ALA A 816 13.15 32.18 -24.80
N VAL A 817 12.18 31.27 -24.76
CA VAL A 817 10.75 31.61 -24.61
C VAL A 817 10.50 32.37 -23.31
N ALA A 818 11.02 31.89 -22.19
CA ALA A 818 10.89 32.56 -20.89
C ALA A 818 11.55 33.95 -20.89
N LYS A 819 12.75 34.06 -21.45
CA LYS A 819 13.48 35.34 -21.57
C LYS A 819 12.71 36.34 -22.42
N ALA A 820 12.13 35.92 -23.54
CA ALA A 820 11.33 36.76 -24.42
C ALA A 820 10.05 37.26 -23.73
N ALA A 821 9.44 36.45 -22.85
CA ALA A 821 8.28 36.84 -22.05
C ALA A 821 8.64 37.64 -20.77
N GLY A 822 9.93 37.94 -20.53
CA GLY A 822 10.36 38.71 -19.35
C GLY A 822 10.24 37.95 -18.03
N VAL A 823 10.31 36.62 -18.07
CA VAL A 823 10.14 35.75 -16.90
C VAL A 823 11.27 34.76 -16.74
N ARG A 824 11.30 34.15 -15.56
CA ARG A 824 12.17 33.02 -15.26
C ARG A 824 11.34 31.86 -14.72
N MET A 825 11.66 30.67 -15.18
CA MET A 825 11.21 29.42 -14.58
C MET A 825 11.82 29.30 -13.19
N ARG A 826 11.01 29.02 -12.16
CA ARG A 826 11.54 28.73 -10.82
C ARG A 826 12.28 27.40 -10.86
N ARG A 827 13.45 27.34 -10.18
CA ARG A 827 14.22 26.09 -10.04
C ARG A 827 13.50 25.07 -9.16
N ARG A 828 12.82 25.57 -8.12
CA ARG A 828 11.96 24.80 -7.22
C ARG A 828 10.62 25.50 -7.14
N ASN A 829 9.56 24.75 -7.41
CA ASN A 829 8.19 25.24 -7.27
C ASN A 829 7.86 25.42 -5.77
N LEU A 830 7.06 26.43 -5.47
CA LEU A 830 6.70 26.83 -4.11
C LEU A 830 5.21 26.64 -3.78
N VAL A 831 4.35 26.66 -4.79
CA VAL A 831 2.91 26.45 -4.69
C VAL A 831 2.58 24.99 -4.98
N VAL A 832 2.94 24.48 -6.16
CA VAL A 832 2.65 23.09 -6.54
C VAL A 832 3.94 22.39 -6.91
N GLU A 833 4.22 21.24 -6.28
CA GLU A 833 5.41 20.44 -6.63
C GLU A 833 5.49 20.17 -8.13
N ALA A 834 6.70 20.03 -8.68
CA ALA A 834 6.85 19.85 -10.12
C ALA A 834 6.14 18.60 -10.66
N TRP A 835 6.05 17.54 -9.85
CA TRP A 835 5.42 16.26 -10.19
C TRP A 835 4.52 15.76 -9.04
N PRO A 836 3.43 16.48 -8.73
CA PRO A 836 2.70 16.27 -7.48
C PRO A 836 1.97 14.92 -7.42
N PHE A 837 1.76 14.28 -8.58
CA PHE A 837 1.06 12.99 -8.72
C PHE A 837 2.00 11.83 -8.99
N ARG A 838 3.32 12.07 -9.04
CA ARG A 838 4.32 11.01 -9.18
C ARG A 838 4.44 10.28 -7.85
N VAL A 839 4.41 8.94 -7.88
CA VAL A 839 4.71 8.14 -6.69
C VAL A 839 6.09 8.53 -6.14
N PRO A 840 6.23 8.93 -4.85
CA PRO A 840 7.51 9.27 -4.24
C PRO A 840 8.51 8.11 -4.26
N ARG A 841 9.81 8.40 -4.42
CA ARG A 841 10.85 7.36 -4.49
C ARG A 841 10.93 6.53 -3.19
N ASP A 842 10.65 7.17 -2.08
CA ASP A 842 10.62 6.67 -0.70
C ASP A 842 9.19 6.39 -0.21
N ALA A 843 8.22 6.28 -1.11
CA ALA A 843 6.83 5.98 -0.75
C ALA A 843 6.75 4.73 0.14
N THR A 844 5.97 4.83 1.21
CA THR A 844 5.59 3.64 1.97
C THR A 844 4.75 2.70 1.11
N PHE A 845 4.66 1.43 1.51
CA PHE A 845 3.78 0.47 0.84
C PHE A 845 2.35 0.99 0.67
N ILE A 846 1.83 1.70 1.67
CA ILE A 846 0.48 2.27 1.64
C ILE A 846 0.39 3.42 0.64
N GLU A 847 1.34 4.35 0.66
CA GLU A 847 1.35 5.48 -0.27
C GLU A 847 1.47 5.02 -1.72
N PHE A 848 2.32 4.02 -1.97
CA PHE A 848 2.40 3.38 -3.28
C PHE A 848 1.03 2.91 -3.75
N TRP A 849 0.27 2.16 -2.93
CA TRP A 849 -1.02 1.60 -3.33
C TRP A 849 -2.14 2.63 -3.48
N GLU A 850 -2.15 3.68 -2.65
CA GLU A 850 -3.13 4.76 -2.77
C GLU A 850 -2.88 5.62 -4.02
N MET A 851 -1.61 5.87 -4.38
CA MET A 851 -1.25 6.66 -5.56
C MET A 851 -1.28 5.84 -6.85
N PHE A 852 -0.85 4.57 -6.81
CA PHE A 852 -0.85 3.68 -7.97
C PHE A 852 -2.26 3.47 -8.53
N GLY A 853 -3.26 3.33 -7.66
CA GLY A 853 -4.66 3.18 -8.07
C GLY A 853 -5.32 4.46 -8.59
N ALA A 854 -4.78 5.64 -8.23
CA ALA A 854 -5.33 6.94 -8.64
C ALA A 854 -4.95 7.33 -10.09
N GLY A 855 -3.87 6.76 -10.63
CA GLY A 855 -3.37 7.09 -11.98
C GLY A 855 -2.54 8.37 -12.03
N GLY A 856 -1.93 8.64 -13.20
CA GLY A 856 -1.10 9.84 -13.44
C GLY A 856 0.40 9.66 -13.15
N GLY A 857 1.12 10.77 -13.05
CA GLY A 857 2.54 10.86 -12.65
C GLY A 857 3.48 11.42 -13.73
N ALA A 858 2.96 11.68 -14.93
CA ALA A 858 3.69 12.22 -16.08
C ALA A 858 3.39 13.71 -16.33
N GLU A 859 2.58 14.32 -15.47
CA GLU A 859 2.11 15.70 -15.60
C GLU A 859 2.99 16.62 -14.77
N ARG A 860 3.49 17.68 -15.42
CA ARG A 860 4.45 18.59 -14.80
C ARG A 860 3.86 19.96 -14.54
N TYR A 861 3.93 20.43 -13.30
CA TYR A 861 3.71 21.83 -12.98
C TYR A 861 4.99 22.64 -13.13
N VAL A 862 4.88 23.81 -13.75
CA VAL A 862 5.96 24.78 -13.86
C VAL A 862 5.51 26.13 -13.35
N GLU A 863 6.34 26.73 -12.50
CA GLU A 863 6.10 28.04 -11.92
C GLU A 863 6.97 29.12 -12.56
N TRP A 864 6.30 30.19 -12.98
CA TRP A 864 6.92 31.33 -13.63
C TRP A 864 6.88 32.54 -12.71
N SER A 865 8.03 33.20 -12.57
CA SER A 865 8.15 34.47 -11.84
C SER A 865 8.64 35.56 -12.77
N ARG A 866 8.11 36.76 -12.60
CA ARG A 866 8.58 37.95 -13.30
C ARG A 866 10.05 38.25 -12.97
N CYS A 867 10.77 38.82 -13.93
CA CYS A 867 12.16 39.23 -13.69
C CYS A 867 12.30 40.58 -12.98
N ASP A 868 11.26 41.44 -13.05
CA ASP A 868 11.25 42.83 -12.55
C ASP A 868 10.72 43.01 -11.10
#